data_AF-A0A7X1IJZ8-F1
#
_entry.id   AF-A0A7X1IJZ8-F1
#
_cell.length_a   1.000
_cell.length_b   1.000
_cell.length_c   1.000
_cell.angle_alpha   90.00
_cell.angle_beta   90.00
_cell.angle_gamma   90.00
#
_symmetry.space_group_name_H-M   'P 1'
#
loop_
_entity.id
_entity.type
_entity.pdbx_description
1 polymer ?
#
loop_
_entity_poly.entity_id
_entity_poly.type
_entity_poly.pdbx_seq_one_letter_code
_entity_poly.pdbx_strand_id
1 'polypeptide(L)'
;MTLQQLHYSCSSAASGPRFTAASPDLPALLLGETEPLLAYEPPDAAPASAPAHGSAAVVADPAVVAGPTAVSGTPGISGPDAVTGELADLPVVFSHNRLSDGTRLLCRAVCTGTYLRGRRHAFHAHAVRLTQDGPLPGGLLPIEAWESPSWADTTPDDGVPIPLAAFAPARRIGKEGLLEFVTARAERLEPFLTDVRALFRSPDSPQLLVIERDTTRIAHWIAVASAVLPREHAHRLTFTTYTRRPLLARHQIVGALPGSDFDYAHVAADRRYRVHDCAGGQSSPVRDEPDPWAVVAARVLLAGKPALFTEAARLRTAGDRDTTHDAGRLAAVALREGIALDSAGRAAAARWARQHGQLPLGDRTDRADGAVPGAVIAALARGGTPRTPAEWAALAELAEHFGPLTDHPAGERLRRDLRTELDRATPGEPLEQVLSLLRLAEALRVDHTPVLTARLSAALLGEAKQDRERVWAAVTGRPGLTAAVLDALERTAATGDPSSVVRLLTTGFPKDQLVDHPHLRMAAAVAGRPLPPDQDRTDLLTALTRAAGRRHGSDPAVLRTAYRLIWGSARPTPAEAAALLARLPAERHRAAGLDDALVRSALESGSDDEHAPAVARTLILRCGQRLDPRRRAALLLLDQAGALADGEEQPGFAARVLALREQAAPLEPAIDERVRGALLRRLLSGEPCHDELSALVRSGDEELLTAYARMARSGLADLVLRRSPEFAGVCFMAWNADAGESDLWDDLRNELLVTVLRPAVRRMTREELDEVQWFLSEQDGAWGEMFLDWNRRPGVLGRLGSLCRTAGARARPD
;
A
#
# COMPACT_ATOMS: atom_id res chain seq x y z
N MET A 1 -58.78 30.75 -20.56
CA MET A 1 -59.09 29.30 -20.38
C MET A 1 -59.32 29.10 -18.89
N THR A 2 -60.49 28.62 -18.49
CA THR A 2 -60.84 28.33 -17.09
C THR A 2 -60.49 26.88 -16.77
N LEU A 3 -59.93 26.64 -15.59
CA LEU A 3 -59.60 25.30 -15.08
C LEU A 3 -60.88 24.56 -14.70
N GLN A 4 -60.90 23.24 -14.94
CA GLN A 4 -62.01 22.39 -14.55
C GLN A 4 -61.95 22.09 -13.05
N GLN A 5 -63.08 22.25 -12.35
CA GLN A 5 -63.20 22.21 -10.90
C GLN A 5 -64.23 21.16 -10.44
N LEU A 6 -63.97 20.58 -9.27
CA LEU A 6 -64.78 19.57 -8.59
C LEU A 6 -64.92 19.95 -7.12
N HIS A 7 -66.13 19.89 -6.58
CA HIS A 7 -66.41 20.03 -5.15
C HIS A 7 -67.05 18.75 -4.64
N TYR A 8 -66.51 18.23 -3.55
CA TYR A 8 -66.97 17.01 -2.90
C TYR A 8 -67.10 17.30 -1.40
N SER A 9 -68.24 16.97 -0.80
CA SER A 9 -68.45 17.29 0.62
C SER A 9 -69.29 16.26 1.34
N CYS A 10 -69.10 16.19 2.66
CA CYS A 10 -69.89 15.42 3.59
C CYS A 10 -70.44 16.35 4.67
N SER A 11 -71.75 16.66 4.59
CA SER A 11 -72.40 17.63 5.48
C SER A 11 -73.26 17.00 6.58
N SER A 12 -73.39 15.66 6.64
CA SER A 12 -73.95 14.93 7.79
C SER A 12 -73.78 13.42 7.61
N ALA A 13 -73.87 12.67 8.72
CA ALA A 13 -73.84 11.21 8.69
C ALA A 13 -74.97 10.57 7.85
N ALA A 14 -76.10 11.27 7.68
CA ALA A 14 -77.25 10.81 6.90
C ALA A 14 -77.10 11.03 5.39
N SER A 15 -76.30 12.02 4.99
CA SER A 15 -76.19 12.45 3.59
C SER A 15 -75.08 11.74 2.80
N GLY A 16 -74.17 11.05 3.48
CA GLY A 16 -72.96 10.50 2.86
C GLY A 16 -72.07 11.57 2.18
N PRO A 17 -70.83 11.22 1.81
CA PRO A 17 -70.02 12.10 1.00
C PRO A 17 -70.48 12.05 -0.47
N ARG A 18 -70.57 13.20 -1.15
CA ARG A 18 -71.02 13.30 -2.56
C ARG A 18 -70.42 14.51 -3.28
N PHE A 19 -70.42 14.46 -4.61
CA PHE A 19 -70.12 15.64 -5.43
C PHE A 19 -71.22 16.68 -5.30
N THR A 20 -70.85 17.92 -5.00
CA THR A 20 -71.78 19.05 -4.82
C THR A 20 -71.73 20.08 -5.93
N ALA A 21 -70.61 20.16 -6.66
CA ALA A 21 -70.46 20.98 -7.86
C ALA A 21 -69.36 20.39 -8.76
N ALA A 22 -69.54 20.47 -10.08
CA ALA A 22 -68.55 20.02 -11.06
C ALA A 22 -68.62 20.88 -12.32
N SER A 23 -67.48 21.10 -12.99
CA SER A 23 -67.48 21.72 -14.32
C SER A 23 -68.22 20.86 -15.36
N PRO A 24 -68.99 21.45 -16.29
CA PRO A 24 -69.92 20.72 -17.17
C PRO A 24 -69.25 19.75 -18.15
N ASP A 25 -67.97 19.94 -18.48
CA ASP A 25 -67.22 19.13 -19.45
C ASP A 25 -66.35 18.02 -18.81
N LEU A 26 -66.68 17.58 -17.60
CA LEU A 26 -65.94 16.53 -16.90
C LEU A 26 -66.50 15.11 -17.20
N PRO A 27 -65.70 14.19 -17.76
CA PRO A 27 -66.09 12.80 -17.98
C PRO A 27 -66.55 12.07 -16.71
N ALA A 28 -67.67 11.35 -16.79
CA ALA A 28 -68.22 10.58 -15.66
C ALA A 28 -67.26 9.51 -15.11
N LEU A 29 -66.44 8.90 -15.98
CA LEU A 29 -65.41 7.92 -15.56
C LEU A 29 -64.34 8.55 -14.65
N LEU A 30 -64.03 9.85 -14.83
CA LEU A 30 -63.10 10.56 -13.96
C LEU A 30 -63.70 10.85 -12.59
N LEU A 31 -65.02 11.04 -12.48
CA LEU A 31 -65.66 11.24 -11.16
C LEU A 31 -65.45 10.02 -10.25
N GLY A 32 -65.62 8.80 -10.79
CA GLY A 32 -65.38 7.58 -10.03
C GLY A 32 -63.90 7.35 -9.65
N GLU A 33 -62.96 7.77 -10.50
CA GLU A 33 -61.52 7.70 -10.18
C GLU A 33 -61.10 8.75 -9.13
N THR A 34 -61.69 9.95 -9.18
CA THR A 34 -61.34 11.05 -8.28
C THR A 34 -61.95 10.91 -6.89
N GLU A 35 -63.14 10.32 -6.75
CA GLU A 35 -63.87 10.23 -5.47
C GLU A 35 -63.02 9.68 -4.29
N PRO A 36 -62.28 8.56 -4.41
CA PRO A 36 -61.43 8.06 -3.32
C PRO A 36 -60.27 9.01 -2.92
N LEU A 37 -59.86 9.90 -3.83
CA LEU A 37 -58.76 10.87 -3.62
C LEU A 37 -59.24 12.14 -2.90
N LEU A 38 -60.56 12.38 -2.84
CA LEU A 38 -61.19 13.55 -2.22
C LEU A 38 -61.69 13.27 -0.80
N ALA A 39 -61.68 12.00 -0.37
CA ALA A 39 -62.10 11.61 0.97
C ALA A 39 -61.15 12.14 2.04
N TYR A 40 -61.71 12.56 3.18
CA TYR A 40 -60.96 13.05 4.32
C TYR A 40 -61.18 12.14 5.55
N GLU A 41 -60.07 11.67 6.13
CA GLU A 41 -60.07 10.92 7.39
C GLU A 41 -59.19 11.67 8.42
N PRO A 42 -59.73 12.11 9.56
CA PRO A 42 -58.96 12.83 10.59
C PRO A 42 -58.01 11.90 11.35
N PRO A 43 -56.97 12.47 12.00
CA PRO A 43 -56.12 11.72 12.91
C PRO A 43 -56.92 11.25 14.13
N ASP A 44 -56.55 10.11 14.73
CA ASP A 44 -57.09 9.76 16.05
C ASP A 44 -56.59 10.79 17.07
N ALA A 45 -57.46 11.20 18.01
CA ALA A 45 -57.02 11.95 19.17
C ALA A 45 -55.85 11.20 19.82
N ALA A 46 -54.70 11.86 19.95
CA ALA A 46 -53.41 11.27 20.26
C ALA A 46 -53.41 10.37 21.52
N PRO A 47 -52.49 9.38 21.61
CA PRO A 47 -52.24 8.65 22.84
C PRO A 47 -51.81 9.62 23.95
N ALA A 48 -52.33 9.39 25.16
CA ALA A 48 -51.93 10.09 26.37
C ALA A 48 -50.40 10.11 26.51
N SER A 49 -49.87 11.27 26.90
CA SER A 49 -48.46 11.50 27.21
C SER A 49 -47.83 10.36 28.04
N ALA A 50 -46.57 10.10 27.75
CA ALA A 50 -45.65 9.16 28.38
C ALA A 50 -45.76 9.01 29.92
N PRO A 51 -45.37 7.84 30.50
CA PRO A 51 -45.47 7.60 31.92
C PRO A 51 -44.52 8.51 32.70
N ALA A 52 -45.03 9.07 33.80
CA ALA A 52 -44.26 9.85 34.75
C ALA A 52 -43.05 9.04 35.26
N HIS A 53 -41.86 9.62 35.11
CA HIS A 53 -40.67 9.14 35.78
C HIS A 53 -40.82 9.24 37.31
N GLY A 54 -40.48 8.14 37.99
CA GLY A 54 -39.79 8.13 39.28
C GLY A 54 -40.42 8.91 40.43
N SER A 55 -41.30 8.25 41.18
CA SER A 55 -41.54 8.60 42.58
C SER A 55 -40.29 8.25 43.41
N ALA A 56 -39.62 9.29 43.93
CA ALA A 56 -38.79 9.20 45.12
C ALA A 56 -39.51 9.97 46.24
N ALA A 57 -39.73 9.29 47.35
CA ALA A 57 -40.45 9.77 48.52
C ALA A 57 -39.79 10.98 49.20
N VAL A 58 -40.60 11.85 49.85
CA VAL A 58 -40.41 12.40 51.20
C VAL A 58 -41.76 12.93 51.75
N VAL A 59 -42.22 12.21 52.78
CA VAL A 59 -43.01 12.49 54.01
C VAL A 59 -43.56 13.91 54.35
N ALA A 60 -44.87 13.92 54.70
CA ALA A 60 -45.69 14.67 55.71
C ALA A 60 -45.59 16.22 55.83
N ASP A 61 -46.61 17.01 56.19
CA ASP A 61 -47.79 16.85 57.08
C ASP A 61 -48.83 17.98 56.78
N PRO A 62 -50.01 18.13 57.46
CA PRO A 62 -51.26 18.58 56.85
C PRO A 62 -51.78 19.91 57.45
N ALA A 63 -52.94 20.38 56.98
CA ALA A 63 -54.08 20.87 57.78
C ALA A 63 -54.84 22.06 57.15
N VAL A 64 -56.14 22.07 57.50
CA VAL A 64 -57.11 23.19 57.48
C VAL A 64 -57.85 23.43 56.15
N VAL A 65 -59.18 23.55 56.03
CA VAL A 65 -60.43 23.11 56.72
C VAL A 65 -61.58 23.80 55.94
N ALA A 66 -62.75 23.15 55.93
CA ALA A 66 -64.10 23.68 55.72
C ALA A 66 -64.61 24.05 54.29
N GLY A 67 -65.48 23.18 53.76
CA GLY A 67 -66.93 23.34 53.99
C GLY A 67 -67.79 23.82 52.80
N PRO A 68 -69.05 23.34 52.65
CA PRO A 68 -69.67 23.13 51.34
C PRO A 68 -70.87 24.05 51.06
N THR A 69 -71.28 24.21 49.78
CA THR A 69 -72.69 24.46 49.45
C THR A 69 -73.00 24.10 48.00
N ALA A 70 -73.95 23.18 47.84
CA ALA A 70 -74.57 22.84 46.58
C ALA A 70 -75.68 23.85 46.26
N VAL A 71 -75.76 24.32 45.02
CA VAL A 71 -77.01 24.78 44.40
C VAL A 71 -77.03 24.31 42.95
N SER A 72 -78.04 23.50 42.65
CA SER A 72 -78.43 23.07 41.31
C SER A 72 -78.73 24.27 40.42
N GLY A 73 -78.06 24.32 39.27
CA GLY A 73 -78.37 25.24 38.17
C GLY A 73 -78.11 24.53 36.85
N THR A 74 -79.19 24.22 36.14
CA THR A 74 -79.25 23.65 34.79
C THR A 74 -78.23 24.32 33.86
N PRO A 75 -77.37 23.59 33.13
CA PRO A 75 -76.42 24.23 32.23
C PRO A 75 -77.17 24.76 31.00
N GLY A 76 -77.28 26.08 30.94
CA GLY A 76 -77.59 26.81 29.73
C GLY A 76 -76.50 26.58 28.69
N ILE A 77 -76.94 26.25 27.49
CA ILE A 77 -76.12 26.08 26.29
C ILE A 77 -75.37 27.40 26.03
N SER A 78 -74.05 27.39 26.21
CA SER A 78 -73.07 28.41 25.78
C SER A 78 -71.98 27.64 25.03
N GLY A 79 -71.46 27.96 23.85
CA GLY A 79 -71.56 29.01 22.84
C GLY A 79 -70.65 28.57 21.67
N PRO A 80 -70.71 29.19 20.47
CA PRO A 80 -70.10 28.66 19.24
C PRO A 80 -68.56 28.78 19.10
N ASP A 81 -67.86 29.45 20.02
CA ASP A 81 -66.43 29.79 19.83
C ASP A 81 -65.43 28.66 20.16
N ALA A 82 -65.80 27.68 21.00
CA ALA A 82 -64.91 26.55 21.34
C ALA A 82 -64.72 25.57 20.17
N VAL A 83 -65.73 25.46 19.29
CA VAL A 83 -65.71 24.53 18.14
C VAL A 83 -64.81 25.05 17.02
N THR A 84 -64.69 26.37 16.86
CA THR A 84 -63.90 27.00 15.78
C THR A 84 -62.39 26.86 16.00
N GLY A 85 -61.92 26.89 17.25
CA GLY A 85 -60.50 26.69 17.60
C GLY A 85 -60.04 25.24 17.41
N GLU A 86 -60.88 24.27 17.79
CA GLU A 86 -60.60 22.82 17.65
C GLU A 86 -60.59 22.37 16.18
N LEU A 87 -61.34 23.05 15.30
CA LEU A 87 -61.33 22.81 13.86
C LEU A 87 -60.09 23.33 13.15
N ALA A 88 -59.46 24.40 13.66
CA ALA A 88 -58.24 24.98 13.08
C ALA A 88 -57.00 24.09 13.30
N ASP A 89 -57.03 23.24 14.33
CA ASP A 89 -55.93 22.31 14.67
C ASP A 89 -55.97 21.00 13.88
N LEU A 90 -57.03 20.74 13.10
CA LEU A 90 -57.14 19.56 12.26
C LEU A 90 -56.32 19.70 10.96
N PRO A 91 -55.73 18.59 10.46
CA PRO A 91 -54.86 18.66 9.29
C PRO A 91 -55.65 19.04 8.05
N VAL A 92 -55.16 20.02 7.30
CA VAL A 92 -55.56 20.20 5.89
C VAL A 92 -54.96 19.05 5.08
N VAL A 93 -55.71 18.42 4.18
CA VAL A 93 -55.17 17.46 3.21
C VAL A 93 -54.99 18.16 1.89
N PHE A 94 -53.84 17.97 1.26
CA PHE A 94 -53.62 18.41 -0.11
C PHE A 94 -52.79 17.40 -0.85
N SER A 95 -53.27 17.08 -2.04
CA SER A 95 -52.67 16.05 -2.84
C SER A 95 -52.54 16.51 -4.28
N HIS A 96 -51.44 16.08 -4.89
CA HIS A 96 -51.20 16.18 -6.32
C HIS A 96 -51.16 14.76 -6.90
N ASN A 97 -52.20 14.44 -7.65
CA ASN A 97 -52.49 13.10 -8.13
C ASN A 97 -52.29 13.01 -9.64
N ARG A 98 -51.90 11.83 -10.13
CA ARG A 98 -51.92 11.48 -11.56
C ARG A 98 -53.09 10.55 -11.81
N LEU A 99 -53.93 10.90 -12.79
CA LEU A 99 -55.10 10.14 -13.19
C LEU A 99 -54.77 9.17 -14.34
N SER A 100 -55.67 8.21 -14.58
CA SER A 100 -55.55 7.15 -15.58
C SER A 100 -55.47 7.67 -17.01
N ASP A 101 -56.10 8.81 -17.29
CA ASP A 101 -56.07 9.52 -18.57
C ASP A 101 -54.79 10.35 -18.80
N GLY A 102 -53.84 10.29 -17.86
CA GLY A 102 -52.60 11.06 -17.88
C GLY A 102 -52.73 12.47 -17.30
N THR A 103 -53.95 12.99 -17.12
CA THR A 103 -54.15 14.30 -16.50
C THR A 103 -53.83 14.29 -15.01
N ARG A 104 -53.71 15.47 -14.43
CA ARG A 104 -53.34 15.63 -13.02
C ARG A 104 -54.45 16.29 -12.23
N LEU A 105 -54.55 15.99 -10.95
CA LEU A 105 -55.57 16.52 -10.06
C LEU A 105 -54.90 17.11 -8.82
N LEU A 106 -55.09 18.41 -8.60
CA LEU A 106 -54.82 19.04 -7.31
C LEU A 106 -56.09 18.98 -6.48
N CYS A 107 -56.00 18.46 -5.27
CA CYS A 107 -57.12 18.38 -4.32
C CYS A 107 -56.71 19.04 -3.02
N ARG A 108 -57.60 19.84 -2.43
CA ARG A 108 -57.51 20.31 -1.05
C ARG A 108 -58.77 19.91 -0.30
N ALA A 109 -58.63 19.20 0.82
CA ALA A 109 -59.72 18.84 1.71
C ALA A 109 -59.52 19.41 3.11
N VAL A 110 -60.60 19.97 3.68
CA VAL A 110 -60.65 20.59 5.00
C VAL A 110 -61.81 20.05 5.81
N CYS A 111 -61.60 19.91 7.13
CA CYS A 111 -62.67 19.61 8.06
C CYS A 111 -63.54 20.86 8.27
N THR A 112 -64.86 20.74 8.07
CA THR A 112 -65.81 21.85 8.18
C THR A 112 -66.69 21.78 9.43
N GLY A 113 -66.51 20.76 10.28
CA GLY A 113 -67.30 20.57 11.50
C GLY A 113 -67.28 19.15 12.05
N THR A 114 -67.84 18.95 13.24
CA THR A 114 -68.14 17.63 13.84
C THR A 114 -69.65 17.42 13.90
N TYR A 115 -70.15 16.20 13.68
CA TYR A 115 -71.55 15.87 13.92
C TYR A 115 -71.67 14.93 15.14
N LEU A 116 -72.73 15.15 15.93
CA LEU A 116 -73.01 14.51 17.22
C LEU A 116 -72.78 12.99 17.22
N ARG A 117 -72.00 12.52 18.21
CA ARG A 117 -71.45 11.15 18.41
C ARG A 117 -70.20 10.79 17.57
N GLY A 118 -69.19 11.65 17.58
CA GLY A 118 -67.81 11.28 17.91
C GLY A 118 -67.00 10.30 17.05
N ARG A 119 -67.41 9.97 15.81
CA ARG A 119 -66.56 9.14 14.91
C ARG A 119 -66.47 9.55 13.44
N ARG A 120 -67.21 10.57 12.98
CA ARG A 120 -67.13 11.06 11.59
C ARG A 120 -67.23 12.58 11.54
N HIS A 121 -66.39 13.18 10.72
CA HIS A 121 -66.23 14.63 10.60
C HIS A 121 -66.86 15.13 9.30
N ALA A 122 -67.45 16.33 9.35
CA ALA A 122 -67.85 17.05 8.16
C ALA A 122 -66.60 17.50 7.41
N PHE A 123 -66.59 17.40 6.09
CA PHE A 123 -65.47 17.90 5.31
C PHE A 123 -65.92 18.45 3.96
N HIS A 124 -65.09 19.35 3.44
CA HIS A 124 -65.19 19.87 2.08
C HIS A 124 -63.88 19.66 1.36
N ALA A 125 -63.95 19.13 0.14
CA ALA A 125 -62.83 18.96 -0.76
C ALA A 125 -63.09 19.75 -2.04
N HIS A 126 -62.13 20.61 -2.39
CA HIS A 126 -62.08 21.33 -3.66
C HIS A 126 -60.94 20.75 -4.49
N ALA A 127 -61.23 20.35 -5.74
CA ALA A 127 -60.27 19.76 -6.65
C ALA A 127 -60.25 20.47 -7.99
N VAL A 128 -59.06 20.59 -8.58
CA VAL A 128 -58.82 21.25 -9.86
C VAL A 128 -58.04 20.33 -10.79
N ARG A 129 -58.60 20.06 -11.96
CA ARG A 129 -57.96 19.23 -13.00
C ARG A 129 -56.99 20.06 -13.83
N LEU A 130 -55.80 19.51 -14.01
CA LEU A 130 -54.70 20.08 -14.78
C LEU A 130 -54.42 19.23 -16.02
N THR A 131 -53.89 19.86 -17.07
CA THR A 131 -53.43 19.16 -18.27
C THR A 131 -52.33 18.13 -17.97
N GLN A 132 -52.11 17.19 -18.89
CA GLN A 132 -51.11 16.11 -18.72
C GLN A 132 -49.68 16.65 -18.54
N ASP A 133 -49.21 17.55 -19.43
CA ASP A 133 -47.78 17.90 -19.54
C ASP A 133 -47.46 19.41 -19.36
N GLY A 134 -48.41 20.23 -18.91
CA GLY A 134 -48.20 21.68 -18.73
C GLY A 134 -47.78 22.09 -17.30
N PRO A 135 -47.04 23.18 -17.08
CA PRO A 135 -46.96 23.80 -15.76
C PRO A 135 -48.36 24.24 -15.30
N LEU A 136 -48.56 24.53 -14.00
CA LEU A 136 -49.77 25.26 -13.60
C LEU A 136 -49.80 26.60 -14.33
N PRO A 137 -50.99 27.15 -14.66
CA PRO A 137 -51.10 28.53 -15.15
C PRO A 137 -50.35 29.50 -14.23
N GLY A 138 -49.53 30.37 -14.80
CA GLY A 138 -48.63 31.25 -14.03
C GLY A 138 -47.27 30.63 -13.67
N GLY A 139 -47.01 29.37 -14.07
CA GLY A 139 -45.73 28.69 -13.84
C GLY A 139 -45.54 28.18 -12.41
N LEU A 140 -46.59 28.14 -11.59
CA LEU A 140 -46.49 27.66 -10.21
C LEU A 140 -46.19 26.15 -10.17
N LEU A 141 -45.45 25.73 -9.16
CA LEU A 141 -45.31 24.32 -8.78
C LEU A 141 -46.55 23.87 -8.03
N PRO A 142 -46.96 22.59 -8.12
CA PRO A 142 -48.17 22.11 -7.45
C PRO A 142 -48.21 22.41 -5.95
N ILE A 143 -47.07 22.29 -5.25
CA ILE A 143 -46.97 22.57 -3.82
C ILE A 143 -47.15 24.05 -3.45
N GLU A 144 -46.86 24.98 -4.37
CA GLU A 144 -47.04 26.43 -4.14
C GLU A 144 -48.52 26.83 -4.09
N ALA A 145 -49.43 25.93 -4.49
CA ALA A 145 -50.87 26.13 -4.37
C ALA A 145 -51.44 25.68 -3.02
N TRP A 146 -50.71 24.97 -2.16
CA TRP A 146 -51.19 24.36 -0.88
C TRP A 146 -52.16 25.23 -0.07
N GLU A 147 -51.78 26.48 0.20
CA GLU A 147 -52.56 27.47 0.96
C GLU A 147 -52.91 28.69 0.09
N SER A 148 -53.18 28.45 -1.20
CA SER A 148 -53.68 29.49 -2.08
C SER A 148 -55.03 30.01 -1.57
N PRO A 149 -55.28 31.34 -1.59
CA PRO A 149 -56.61 31.89 -1.32
C PRO A 149 -57.63 31.52 -2.42
N SER A 150 -57.19 30.89 -3.51
CA SER A 150 -58.06 30.41 -4.59
C SER A 150 -58.82 29.12 -4.24
N TRP A 151 -58.54 28.48 -3.09
CA TRP A 151 -59.29 27.31 -2.65
C TRP A 151 -60.62 27.70 -2.00
N ALA A 152 -61.68 26.97 -2.33
CA ALA A 152 -62.94 27.04 -1.60
C ALA A 152 -62.90 26.13 -0.37
N ASP A 153 -63.40 26.63 0.75
CA ASP A 153 -63.57 25.87 2.00
C ASP A 153 -65.02 25.38 2.18
N THR A 154 -65.94 25.82 1.31
CA THR A 154 -67.36 25.49 1.34
C THR A 154 -67.91 25.19 -0.05
N THR A 155 -69.03 24.47 -0.09
CA THR A 155 -69.77 24.20 -1.34
C THR A 155 -70.30 25.51 -1.93
N PRO A 156 -70.15 25.75 -3.26
CA PRO A 156 -70.75 26.90 -3.94
C PRO A 156 -72.29 26.91 -3.83
N ASP A 157 -72.88 28.07 -3.54
CA ASP A 157 -74.32 28.22 -3.26
C ASP A 157 -75.23 27.75 -4.42
N ASP A 158 -74.84 28.03 -5.67
CA ASP A 158 -75.60 27.68 -6.88
C ASP A 158 -75.20 26.33 -7.51
N GLY A 159 -74.32 25.56 -6.85
CA GLY A 159 -73.80 24.30 -7.40
C GLY A 159 -72.89 24.45 -8.63
N VAL A 160 -72.54 25.69 -9.01
CA VAL A 160 -71.62 26.02 -10.11
C VAL A 160 -70.30 26.55 -9.53
N PRO A 161 -69.14 25.96 -9.88
CA PRO A 161 -67.84 26.45 -9.41
C PRO A 161 -67.54 27.88 -9.91
N ILE A 162 -66.96 28.72 -9.06
CA ILE A 162 -66.50 30.07 -9.44
C ILE A 162 -65.36 29.94 -10.46
N PRO A 163 -65.37 30.64 -11.62
CA PRO A 163 -64.34 30.49 -12.64
C PRO A 163 -62.91 30.75 -12.13
N LEU A 164 -62.04 29.75 -12.23
CA LEU A 164 -60.63 29.84 -11.84
C LEU A 164 -59.72 29.76 -13.07
N ALA A 165 -58.98 30.84 -13.37
CA ALA A 165 -58.03 30.86 -14.49
C ALA A 165 -56.61 30.47 -14.07
N ALA A 166 -56.18 30.84 -12.86
CA ALA A 166 -54.88 30.54 -12.29
C ALA A 166 -54.94 30.63 -10.76
N PHE A 167 -54.06 29.90 -10.08
CA PHE A 167 -53.90 30.00 -8.63
C PHE A 167 -53.07 31.24 -8.26
N ALA A 168 -53.43 31.91 -7.17
CA ALA A 168 -52.51 32.83 -6.49
C ALA A 168 -51.51 32.02 -5.63
N PRO A 169 -50.21 32.37 -5.61
CA PRO A 169 -49.24 31.64 -4.80
C PRO A 169 -49.56 31.73 -3.31
N ALA A 170 -49.37 30.62 -2.58
CA ALA A 170 -49.52 30.59 -1.13
C ALA A 170 -48.48 31.50 -0.45
N ARG A 171 -48.91 32.30 0.54
CA ARG A 171 -47.99 33.22 1.26
C ARG A 171 -47.16 32.53 2.36
N ARG A 172 -47.54 31.32 2.82
CA ARG A 172 -46.87 30.65 3.95
C ARG A 172 -45.62 29.86 3.60
N ILE A 173 -45.49 29.31 2.39
CA ILE A 173 -44.26 28.64 1.94
C ILE A 173 -43.36 29.71 1.28
N GLY A 174 -42.92 30.67 2.09
CA GLY A 174 -41.99 31.71 1.66
C GLY A 174 -40.54 31.22 1.63
N LYS A 175 -39.67 31.96 0.92
CA LYS A 175 -38.24 31.66 0.86
C LYS A 175 -37.60 31.62 2.26
N GLU A 176 -37.94 32.57 3.13
CA GLU A 176 -37.38 32.66 4.48
C GLU A 176 -37.77 31.46 5.36
N GLY A 177 -39.06 31.11 5.38
CA GLY A 177 -39.55 29.96 6.14
C GLY A 177 -38.99 28.62 5.62
N LEU A 178 -38.80 28.49 4.30
CA LEU A 178 -38.15 27.30 3.73
C LEU A 178 -36.69 27.18 4.16
N LEU A 179 -35.95 28.29 4.24
CA LEU A 179 -34.55 28.29 4.68
C LEU A 179 -34.44 27.97 6.17
N GLU A 180 -35.29 28.58 7.01
CA GLU A 180 -35.35 28.25 8.44
C GLU A 180 -35.64 26.76 8.66
N PHE A 181 -36.60 26.21 7.90
CA PHE A 181 -36.94 24.79 7.93
C PHE A 181 -35.76 23.89 7.55
N VAL A 182 -35.06 24.22 6.45
CA VAL A 182 -33.88 23.49 5.95
C VAL A 182 -32.76 23.52 6.99
N THR A 183 -32.47 24.69 7.58
CA THR A 183 -31.42 24.82 8.60
C THR A 183 -31.75 24.01 9.85
N ALA A 184 -33.01 24.02 10.30
CA ALA A 184 -33.45 23.24 11.46
C ALA A 184 -33.37 21.71 11.24
N ARG A 185 -33.26 21.25 10.00
CA ARG A 185 -33.26 19.81 9.62
C ARG A 185 -32.01 19.41 8.83
N ALA A 186 -30.90 20.13 9.01
CA ALA A 186 -29.67 19.99 8.22
C ALA A 186 -29.18 18.54 8.08
N GLU A 187 -29.21 17.77 9.17
CA GLU A 187 -28.76 16.37 9.21
C GLU A 187 -29.65 15.40 8.42
N ARG A 188 -30.90 15.79 8.12
CA ARG A 188 -31.89 14.95 7.43
C ARG A 188 -32.01 15.26 5.94
N LEU A 189 -31.45 16.39 5.49
CA LEU A 189 -31.55 16.84 4.11
C LEU A 189 -30.89 15.87 3.15
N GLU A 190 -29.65 15.47 3.40
CA GLU A 190 -28.90 14.64 2.45
C GLU A 190 -29.58 13.26 2.22
N PRO A 191 -29.96 12.49 3.26
CA PRO A 191 -30.69 11.25 3.06
C PRO A 191 -32.02 11.43 2.32
N PHE A 192 -32.79 12.47 2.67
CA PHE A 192 -34.06 12.78 2.00
C PHE A 192 -33.87 13.13 0.52
N LEU A 193 -32.91 14.00 0.20
CA LEU A 193 -32.63 14.41 -1.18
C LEU A 193 -32.10 13.25 -2.04
N THR A 194 -31.33 12.34 -1.45
CA THR A 194 -30.89 11.10 -2.10
C THR A 194 -32.10 10.28 -2.55
N ASP A 195 -33.10 10.12 -1.68
CA ASP A 195 -34.30 9.35 -2.00
C ASP A 195 -35.26 10.07 -2.93
N VAL A 196 -35.42 11.40 -2.80
CA VAL A 196 -36.17 12.24 -3.75
C VAL A 196 -35.62 12.08 -5.17
N ARG A 197 -34.29 12.02 -5.30
CA ARG A 197 -33.64 11.82 -6.60
C ARG A 197 -33.82 10.40 -7.14
N ALA A 198 -33.88 9.39 -6.26
CA ALA A 198 -34.13 8.02 -6.66
C ALA A 198 -35.49 7.86 -7.36
N LEU A 199 -36.54 8.55 -6.86
CA LEU A 199 -37.91 8.51 -7.41
C LEU A 199 -37.99 8.72 -8.93
N PHE A 200 -37.08 9.49 -9.52
CA PHE A 200 -37.06 9.81 -10.95
C PHE A 200 -36.00 9.03 -11.74
N ARG A 201 -35.07 8.34 -11.06
CA ARG A 201 -34.02 7.54 -11.70
C ARG A 201 -34.43 6.11 -11.96
N SER A 202 -35.24 5.53 -11.07
CA SER A 202 -35.74 4.17 -11.22
C SER A 202 -37.26 4.16 -11.07
N PRO A 203 -38.00 3.56 -12.02
CA PRO A 203 -39.46 3.44 -11.95
C PRO A 203 -39.93 2.60 -10.76
N ASP A 204 -39.09 1.68 -10.27
CA ASP A 204 -39.39 0.79 -9.14
C ASP A 204 -38.91 1.36 -7.79
N SER A 205 -38.61 2.67 -7.74
CA SER A 205 -38.17 3.30 -6.49
C SER A 205 -39.26 3.25 -5.42
N PRO A 206 -38.90 2.95 -4.16
CA PRO A 206 -39.85 2.96 -3.06
C PRO A 206 -40.47 4.34 -2.84
N GLN A 207 -41.71 4.37 -2.37
CA GLN A 207 -42.39 5.60 -2.00
C GLN A 207 -41.75 6.21 -0.74
N LEU A 208 -41.76 7.54 -0.65
CA LEU A 208 -41.21 8.26 0.50
C LEU A 208 -42.32 8.55 1.50
N LEU A 209 -42.21 7.99 2.71
CA LEU A 209 -43.11 8.25 3.82
C LEU A 209 -42.48 9.31 4.73
N VAL A 210 -43.05 10.50 4.78
CA VAL A 210 -42.56 11.62 5.60
C VAL A 210 -43.47 11.80 6.80
N ILE A 211 -42.92 11.60 8.00
CA ILE A 211 -43.65 11.78 9.26
C ILE A 211 -43.15 13.04 9.95
N GLU A 212 -44.06 13.96 10.22
CA GLU A 212 -43.79 15.22 10.90
C GLU A 212 -44.93 15.55 11.86
N ARG A 213 -44.69 16.49 12.77
CA ARG A 213 -45.68 16.81 13.82
C ARG A 213 -46.92 17.55 13.30
N ASP A 214 -46.82 18.19 12.14
CA ASP A 214 -47.91 18.90 11.49
C ASP A 214 -47.79 18.84 9.96
N THR A 215 -48.89 19.12 9.26
CA THR A 215 -48.96 19.07 7.80
C THR A 215 -48.20 20.22 7.13
N THR A 216 -47.99 21.34 7.84
CA THR A 216 -47.20 22.47 7.36
C THR A 216 -45.75 22.04 7.14
N ARG A 217 -45.14 21.32 8.07
CA ARG A 217 -43.77 20.80 7.96
C ARG A 217 -43.64 19.74 6.85
N ILE A 218 -44.67 18.93 6.65
CA ILE A 218 -44.73 17.99 5.50
C ILE A 218 -44.77 18.78 4.18
N ALA A 219 -45.57 19.84 4.11
CA ALA A 219 -45.61 20.71 2.94
C ALA A 219 -44.24 21.37 2.66
N HIS A 220 -43.49 21.74 3.71
CA HIS A 220 -42.11 22.24 3.57
C HIS A 220 -41.15 21.17 3.01
N TRP A 221 -41.24 19.90 3.44
CA TRP A 221 -40.45 18.82 2.85
C TRP A 221 -40.75 18.62 1.35
N ILE A 222 -42.03 18.68 0.97
CA ILE A 222 -42.45 18.60 -0.44
C ILE A 222 -41.95 19.84 -1.22
N ALA A 223 -41.96 21.02 -0.59
CA ALA A 223 -41.41 22.23 -1.19
C ALA A 223 -39.89 22.13 -1.39
N VAL A 224 -39.14 21.58 -0.42
CA VAL A 224 -37.71 21.28 -0.57
C VAL A 224 -37.47 20.33 -1.74
N ALA A 225 -38.21 19.22 -1.82
CA ALA A 225 -38.11 18.27 -2.93
C ALA A 225 -38.39 18.95 -4.28
N SER A 226 -39.43 19.79 -4.35
CA SER A 226 -39.80 20.49 -5.57
C SER A 226 -38.79 21.58 -5.97
N ALA A 227 -38.09 22.19 -5.01
CA ALA A 227 -37.12 23.25 -5.25
C ALA A 227 -35.78 22.74 -5.84
N VAL A 228 -35.40 21.50 -5.55
CA VAL A 228 -34.15 20.90 -6.04
C VAL A 228 -34.30 20.17 -7.37
N LEU A 229 -35.52 19.75 -7.71
CA LEU A 229 -35.79 18.95 -8.91
C LEU A 229 -35.77 19.83 -10.17
N PRO A 230 -35.37 19.28 -11.33
CA PRO A 230 -35.63 19.93 -12.60
C PRO A 230 -37.13 20.24 -12.75
N ARG A 231 -37.44 21.38 -13.36
CA ARG A 231 -38.81 21.94 -13.37
C ARG A 231 -39.85 20.95 -13.93
N GLU A 232 -39.49 20.18 -14.94
CA GLU A 232 -40.34 19.12 -15.52
C GLU A 232 -40.69 18.03 -14.50
N HIS A 233 -39.72 17.59 -13.69
CA HIS A 233 -39.93 16.60 -12.64
C HIS A 233 -40.73 17.19 -11.46
N ALA A 234 -40.43 18.43 -11.06
CA ALA A 234 -41.14 19.12 -9.99
C ALA A 234 -42.64 19.30 -10.32
N HIS A 235 -43.00 19.54 -11.58
CA HIS A 235 -44.40 19.61 -12.03
C HIS A 235 -45.11 18.24 -12.04
N ARG A 236 -44.38 17.13 -12.11
CA ARG A 236 -44.92 15.76 -12.17
C ARG A 236 -44.88 15.03 -10.85
N LEU A 237 -44.19 15.56 -9.85
CA LEU A 237 -44.04 14.97 -8.52
C LEU A 237 -45.42 14.79 -7.86
N THR A 238 -45.84 13.55 -7.62
CA THR A 238 -47.10 13.27 -6.92
C THR A 238 -46.88 13.19 -5.42
N PHE A 239 -47.75 13.84 -4.65
CA PHE A 239 -47.62 13.89 -3.19
C PHE A 239 -48.96 14.01 -2.49
N THR A 240 -49.01 13.68 -1.21
CA THR A 240 -50.07 14.12 -0.29
C THR A 240 -49.45 14.67 1.00
N THR A 241 -49.95 15.79 1.52
CA THR A 241 -49.48 16.38 2.79
C THR A 241 -49.97 15.63 4.01
N TYR A 242 -51.06 14.87 3.89
CA TYR A 242 -51.58 14.03 4.97
C TYR A 242 -52.44 12.88 4.43
N THR A 243 -52.31 11.72 5.04
CA THR A 243 -53.27 10.63 4.96
C THR A 243 -53.21 9.79 6.23
N ARG A 244 -54.36 9.30 6.69
CA ARG A 244 -54.44 8.36 7.81
C ARG A 244 -53.93 6.97 7.47
N ARG A 245 -54.00 6.59 6.18
CA ARG A 245 -53.67 5.24 5.67
C ARG A 245 -52.55 5.32 4.63
N PRO A 246 -51.30 5.60 5.05
CA PRO A 246 -50.21 5.84 4.10
C PRO A 246 -49.90 4.65 3.20
N LEU A 247 -50.08 3.41 3.67
CA LEU A 247 -49.81 2.20 2.89
C LEU A 247 -50.78 1.96 1.73
N LEU A 248 -51.89 2.70 1.67
CA LEU A 248 -52.84 2.66 0.55
C LEU A 248 -52.63 3.82 -0.44
N ALA A 249 -51.77 4.79 -0.10
CA ALA A 249 -51.52 5.94 -0.94
C ALA A 249 -50.67 5.55 -2.16
N ARG A 250 -50.99 6.14 -3.32
CA ARG A 250 -50.29 5.89 -4.60
C ARG A 250 -49.28 6.98 -4.95
N HIS A 251 -49.04 7.91 -4.02
CA HIS A 251 -48.18 9.07 -4.23
C HIS A 251 -46.70 8.73 -4.09
N GLN A 252 -45.83 9.48 -4.74
CA GLN A 252 -44.39 9.33 -4.57
C GLN A 252 -43.92 9.82 -3.20
N ILE A 253 -44.50 10.91 -2.69
CA ILE A 253 -44.27 11.41 -1.33
C ILE A 253 -45.58 11.37 -0.54
N VAL A 254 -45.59 10.64 0.57
CA VAL A 254 -46.76 10.42 1.41
C VAL A 254 -46.52 11.06 2.77
N GLY A 255 -47.29 12.09 3.11
CA GLY A 255 -47.30 12.70 4.42
C GLY A 255 -48.15 11.94 5.43
N ALA A 256 -47.62 11.71 6.61
CA ALA A 256 -48.36 11.12 7.73
C ALA A 256 -48.06 11.86 9.04
N LEU A 257 -49.04 11.89 9.95
CA LEU A 257 -48.86 12.38 11.31
C LEU A 257 -48.58 11.21 12.27
N PRO A 258 -47.90 11.43 13.42
CA PRO A 258 -47.76 10.43 14.47
C PRO A 258 -49.13 9.85 14.87
N GLY A 259 -49.22 8.52 15.02
CA GLY A 259 -50.48 7.84 15.35
C GLY A 259 -51.37 7.47 14.15
N SER A 260 -50.90 7.64 12.92
CA SER A 260 -51.56 7.08 11.72
C SER A 260 -51.54 5.54 11.72
N ASP A 261 -52.47 4.89 11.01
CA ASP A 261 -52.79 3.45 11.11
C ASP A 261 -51.77 2.56 10.37
N PHE A 262 -50.56 2.42 10.93
CA PHE A 262 -49.53 1.49 10.45
C PHE A 262 -48.45 1.19 11.51
N ASP A 263 -47.82 0.01 11.43
CA ASP A 263 -46.68 -0.38 12.28
C ASP A 263 -45.35 0.08 11.67
N TYR A 264 -44.73 1.08 12.31
CA TYR A 264 -43.46 1.69 11.89
C TYR A 264 -42.33 0.67 11.72
N ALA A 265 -42.23 -0.32 12.62
CA ALA A 265 -41.13 -1.29 12.61
C ALA A 265 -41.23 -2.25 11.41
N HIS A 266 -42.46 -2.61 11.03
CA HIS A 266 -42.71 -3.49 9.89
C HIS A 266 -42.52 -2.77 8.55
N VAL A 267 -42.96 -1.51 8.45
CA VAL A 267 -42.88 -0.72 7.21
C VAL A 267 -41.45 -0.30 6.89
N ALA A 268 -40.63 0.00 7.90
CA ALA A 268 -39.21 0.32 7.68
C ALA A 268 -38.39 -0.88 7.17
N ALA A 269 -38.85 -2.11 7.44
CA ALA A 269 -38.25 -3.35 6.92
C ALA A 269 -38.78 -3.74 5.53
N ASP A 270 -39.96 -3.24 5.14
CA ASP A 270 -40.53 -3.43 3.82
C ASP A 270 -39.80 -2.55 2.79
N ARG A 271 -39.15 -3.18 1.81
CA ARG A 271 -38.39 -2.50 0.75
C ARG A 271 -39.24 -1.63 -0.17
N ARG A 272 -40.57 -1.62 0.00
CA ARG A 272 -41.53 -0.79 -0.73
C ARG A 272 -41.56 0.68 -0.28
N TYR A 273 -41.08 1.00 0.93
CA TYR A 273 -41.13 2.35 1.48
C TYR A 273 -39.77 2.82 2.01
N ARG A 274 -39.52 4.13 1.93
CA ARG A 274 -38.42 4.81 2.62
C ARG A 274 -39.02 5.79 3.62
N VAL A 275 -38.77 5.53 4.90
CA VAL A 275 -39.39 6.27 6.01
C VAL A 275 -38.44 7.37 6.50
N HIS A 276 -38.93 8.61 6.48
CA HIS A 276 -38.28 9.78 7.05
C HIS A 276 -39.11 10.28 8.25
N ASP A 277 -38.82 9.74 9.43
CA ASP A 277 -39.48 10.12 10.67
C ASP A 277 -38.75 11.31 11.33
N CYS A 278 -39.36 12.49 11.21
CA CYS A 278 -38.90 13.74 11.82
C CYS A 278 -39.63 14.08 13.13
N ALA A 279 -40.57 13.25 13.56
CA ALA A 279 -41.35 13.45 14.78
C ALA A 279 -40.72 12.79 16.02
N GLY A 280 -39.73 11.90 15.83
CA GLY A 280 -38.92 11.31 16.91
C GLY A 280 -38.82 9.78 16.87
N GLY A 281 -39.40 9.12 15.86
CA GLY A 281 -39.30 7.67 15.67
C GLY A 281 -38.14 7.24 14.75
N GLN A 282 -38.18 5.97 14.35
CA GLN A 282 -37.12 5.35 13.54
C GLN A 282 -37.29 5.69 12.06
N SER A 283 -36.22 6.23 11.44
CA SER A 283 -36.14 6.43 9.99
C SER A 283 -35.48 5.21 9.32
N SER A 284 -35.74 5.01 8.04
CA SER A 284 -35.02 4.03 7.23
C SER A 284 -33.51 4.31 7.28
N PRO A 285 -32.65 3.27 7.27
CA PRO A 285 -31.22 3.46 7.30
C PRO A 285 -30.74 4.28 6.09
N VAL A 286 -29.76 5.15 6.34
CA VAL A 286 -29.03 5.87 5.29
C VAL A 286 -28.44 4.84 4.33
N ARG A 287 -28.41 5.15 3.04
CA ARG A 287 -27.80 4.26 2.04
C ARG A 287 -26.29 4.17 2.29
N ASP A 288 -25.72 2.99 2.04
CA ASP A 288 -24.29 2.75 2.24
C ASP A 288 -23.40 3.69 1.40
N GLU A 289 -23.87 4.08 0.21
CA GLU A 289 -23.21 5.07 -0.64
C GLU A 289 -24.02 6.38 -0.71
N PRO A 290 -23.48 7.51 -0.22
CA PRO A 290 -24.15 8.80 -0.31
C PRO A 290 -24.16 9.30 -1.76
N ASP A 291 -25.29 9.84 -2.24
CA ASP A 291 -25.35 10.43 -3.58
C ASP A 291 -24.59 11.77 -3.59
N PRO A 292 -23.51 11.91 -4.38
CA PRO A 292 -22.71 13.14 -4.42
C PRO A 292 -23.53 14.38 -4.78
N TRP A 293 -24.61 14.24 -5.57
CA TRP A 293 -25.49 15.38 -5.84
C TRP A 293 -26.32 15.78 -4.63
N ALA A 294 -26.84 14.81 -3.87
CA ALA A 294 -27.70 15.09 -2.72
C ALA A 294 -26.91 15.80 -1.62
N VAL A 295 -25.66 15.38 -1.42
CA VAL A 295 -24.71 16.06 -0.52
C VAL A 295 -24.48 17.50 -0.95
N VAL A 296 -24.23 17.75 -2.24
CA VAL A 296 -24.00 19.10 -2.77
C VAL A 296 -25.29 19.93 -2.70
N ALA A 297 -26.43 19.36 -3.06
CA ALA A 297 -27.75 20.01 -3.02
C ALA A 297 -28.13 20.43 -1.60
N ALA A 298 -27.91 19.58 -0.60
CA ALA A 298 -28.11 19.92 0.80
C ALA A 298 -27.26 21.14 1.20
N ARG A 299 -25.99 21.19 0.80
CA ARG A 299 -25.10 22.34 1.08
C ARG A 299 -25.54 23.61 0.36
N VAL A 300 -26.02 23.51 -0.87
CA VAL A 300 -26.57 24.65 -1.63
C VAL A 300 -27.81 25.24 -0.94
N LEU A 301 -28.69 24.38 -0.43
CA LEU A 301 -29.86 24.80 0.34
C LEU A 301 -29.46 25.43 1.68
N LEU A 302 -28.56 24.79 2.44
CA LEU A 302 -28.05 25.31 3.71
C LEU A 302 -27.31 26.65 3.55
N ALA A 303 -26.68 26.88 2.39
CA ALA A 303 -26.05 28.15 2.05
C ALA A 303 -27.05 29.24 1.62
N GLY A 304 -28.36 28.95 1.57
CA GLY A 304 -29.39 29.91 1.18
C GLY A 304 -29.40 30.28 -0.31
N LYS A 305 -28.81 29.44 -1.18
CA LYS A 305 -28.63 29.72 -2.61
C LYS A 305 -29.39 28.75 -3.54
N PRO A 306 -30.72 28.57 -3.42
CA PRO A 306 -31.48 27.65 -4.29
C PRO A 306 -31.49 28.06 -5.78
N ALA A 307 -31.17 29.32 -6.11
CA ALA A 307 -31.06 29.77 -7.50
C ALA A 307 -30.00 28.97 -8.30
N LEU A 308 -29.00 28.38 -7.63
CA LEU A 308 -27.94 27.60 -8.27
C LEU A 308 -28.45 26.31 -8.93
N PHE A 309 -29.58 25.76 -8.50
CA PHE A 309 -30.21 24.61 -9.18
C PHE A 309 -30.67 24.98 -10.59
N THR A 310 -31.27 26.17 -10.74
CA THR A 310 -31.69 26.66 -12.05
C THR A 310 -30.49 26.99 -12.93
N GLU A 311 -29.43 27.57 -12.35
CA GLU A 311 -28.19 27.83 -13.06
C GLU A 311 -27.52 26.53 -13.54
N ALA A 312 -27.39 25.53 -12.66
CA ALA A 312 -26.85 24.22 -13.02
C ALA A 312 -27.66 23.53 -14.13
N ALA A 313 -29.00 23.68 -14.11
CA ALA A 313 -29.87 23.15 -15.16
C ALA A 313 -29.66 23.83 -16.52
N ARG A 314 -29.33 25.14 -16.56
CA ARG A 314 -29.02 25.88 -17.81
C ARG A 314 -27.73 25.42 -18.47
N LEU A 315 -26.80 24.84 -17.70
CA LEU A 315 -25.55 24.29 -18.21
C LEU A 315 -25.71 22.91 -18.87
N ARG A 316 -26.92 22.35 -18.93
CA ARG A 316 -27.19 21.06 -19.59
C ARG A 316 -27.03 21.17 -21.10
N THR A 317 -26.26 20.26 -21.70
CA THR A 317 -26.12 20.15 -23.16
C THR A 317 -26.95 18.98 -23.71
N ALA A 318 -27.29 19.01 -24.99
CA ALA A 318 -28.14 17.98 -25.62
C ALA A 318 -27.54 16.56 -25.62
N GLY A 319 -26.23 16.42 -25.34
CA GLY A 319 -25.53 15.14 -25.21
C GLY A 319 -25.43 14.61 -23.79
N ASP A 320 -25.81 15.40 -22.78
CA ASP A 320 -25.79 14.97 -21.39
C ASP A 320 -26.95 14.01 -21.13
N ARG A 321 -26.65 12.71 -20.95
CA ARG A 321 -27.63 11.81 -20.34
C ARG A 321 -27.90 12.33 -18.93
N ASP A 322 -29.18 12.52 -18.58
CA ASP A 322 -29.65 13.24 -17.38
C ASP A 322 -28.99 12.78 -16.06
N THR A 323 -28.39 11.59 -15.99
CA THR A 323 -27.82 11.02 -14.75
C THR A 323 -26.31 11.20 -14.54
N THR A 324 -25.52 11.40 -15.60
CA THR A 324 -24.04 11.27 -15.51
C THR A 324 -23.34 12.51 -14.96
N HIS A 325 -23.90 13.71 -15.16
CA HIS A 325 -23.19 14.98 -14.93
C HIS A 325 -23.86 15.96 -13.97
N ASP A 326 -25.06 15.65 -13.49
CA ASP A 326 -25.81 16.49 -12.55
C ASP A 326 -25.02 16.88 -11.30
N ALA A 327 -24.35 15.91 -10.66
CA ALA A 327 -23.58 16.14 -9.44
C ALA A 327 -22.41 17.09 -9.72
N GLY A 328 -21.73 16.89 -10.86
CA GLY A 328 -20.59 17.69 -11.26
C GLY A 328 -20.96 19.13 -11.64
N ARG A 329 -22.07 19.34 -12.37
CA ARG A 329 -22.59 20.68 -12.71
C ARG A 329 -22.92 21.49 -11.46
N LEU A 330 -23.74 20.90 -10.57
CA LEU A 330 -24.14 21.58 -9.35
C LEU A 330 -22.94 21.85 -8.45
N ALA A 331 -22.00 20.89 -8.34
CA ALA A 331 -20.79 21.06 -7.56
C ALA A 331 -19.87 22.17 -8.11
N ALA A 332 -19.74 22.29 -9.44
CA ALA A 332 -18.94 23.34 -10.07
C ALA A 332 -19.52 24.73 -9.80
N VAL A 333 -20.84 24.91 -9.98
CA VAL A 333 -21.51 26.19 -9.69
C VAL A 333 -21.43 26.51 -8.19
N ALA A 334 -21.63 25.52 -7.31
CA ALA A 334 -21.50 25.69 -5.87
C ALA A 334 -20.08 26.13 -5.44
N LEU A 335 -19.04 25.52 -6.00
CA LEU A 335 -17.64 25.92 -5.73
C LEU A 335 -17.32 27.32 -6.23
N ARG A 336 -17.82 27.69 -7.43
CA ARG A 336 -17.67 29.04 -7.97
C ARG A 336 -18.26 30.09 -7.03
N GLU A 337 -19.39 29.76 -6.40
CA GLU A 337 -20.11 30.59 -5.43
C GLU A 337 -19.53 30.58 -4.01
N GLY A 338 -18.40 29.89 -3.80
CA GLY A 338 -17.70 29.81 -2.52
C GLY A 338 -18.30 28.84 -1.51
N ILE A 339 -19.18 27.93 -1.93
CA ILE A 339 -19.77 26.91 -1.05
C ILE A 339 -18.76 25.79 -0.81
N ALA A 340 -18.46 25.48 0.45
CA ALA A 340 -17.50 24.43 0.80
C ALA A 340 -18.09 23.04 0.54
N LEU A 341 -17.42 22.25 -0.32
CA LEU A 341 -17.78 20.86 -0.64
C LEU A 341 -16.81 19.86 0.02
N ASP A 342 -17.26 18.63 0.21
CA ASP A 342 -16.41 17.50 0.64
C ASP A 342 -15.62 16.92 -0.54
N SER A 343 -14.83 15.88 -0.25
CA SER A 343 -13.99 15.21 -1.26
C SER A 343 -14.82 14.68 -2.44
N ALA A 344 -16.00 14.10 -2.18
CA ALA A 344 -16.88 13.57 -3.22
C ALA A 344 -17.43 14.67 -4.14
N GLY A 345 -17.91 15.78 -3.55
CA GLY A 345 -18.38 16.95 -4.30
C GLY A 345 -17.27 17.61 -5.11
N ARG A 346 -16.06 17.76 -4.54
CA ARG A 346 -14.89 18.31 -5.25
C ARG A 346 -14.44 17.40 -6.39
N ALA A 347 -14.41 16.09 -6.20
CA ALA A 347 -14.10 15.12 -7.26
C ALA A 347 -15.15 15.16 -8.39
N ALA A 348 -16.43 15.32 -8.07
CA ALA A 348 -17.48 15.49 -9.07
C ALA A 348 -17.31 16.79 -9.87
N ALA A 349 -17.01 17.92 -9.21
CA ALA A 349 -16.73 19.19 -9.88
C ALA A 349 -15.49 19.12 -10.77
N ALA A 350 -14.40 18.49 -10.32
CA ALA A 350 -13.18 18.32 -11.10
C ALA A 350 -13.41 17.51 -12.38
N ARG A 351 -14.14 16.38 -12.29
CA ARG A 351 -14.50 15.56 -13.46
C ARG A 351 -15.35 16.34 -14.48
N TRP A 352 -16.30 17.13 -14.00
CA TRP A 352 -17.11 17.99 -14.86
C TRP A 352 -16.27 19.07 -15.55
N ALA A 353 -15.41 19.75 -14.80
CA ALA A 353 -14.52 20.80 -15.32
C ALA A 353 -13.60 20.26 -16.42
N ARG A 354 -13.07 19.04 -16.28
CA ARG A 354 -12.23 18.40 -17.30
C ARG A 354 -12.96 18.26 -18.64
N GLN A 355 -14.19 17.76 -18.61
CA GLN A 355 -14.95 17.46 -19.83
C GLN A 355 -15.42 18.73 -20.55
N HIS A 356 -15.58 19.84 -19.81
CA HIS A 356 -16.09 21.10 -20.34
C HIS A 356 -14.99 22.17 -20.54
N GLY A 357 -13.76 21.91 -20.09
CA GLY A 357 -12.59 22.78 -20.27
C GLY A 357 -11.93 22.72 -21.66
N GLN A 358 -12.36 21.79 -22.53
CA GLN A 358 -11.75 21.56 -23.85
C GLN A 358 -12.50 22.21 -25.04
N LEU A 359 -13.54 23.02 -24.81
CA LEU A 359 -14.21 23.73 -25.90
C LEU A 359 -13.36 24.93 -26.37
N PRO A 360 -13.03 25.04 -27.68
CA PRO A 360 -12.20 26.13 -28.18
C PRO A 360 -12.82 27.50 -27.86
N LEU A 361 -11.99 28.46 -27.44
CA LEU A 361 -12.33 29.88 -27.25
C LEU A 361 -12.74 30.61 -28.55
N GLY A 362 -13.04 29.87 -29.62
CA GLY A 362 -13.50 30.42 -30.89
C GLY A 362 -15.02 30.49 -30.94
N ASP A 363 -15.54 31.71 -30.99
CA ASP A 363 -16.87 32.08 -31.49
C ASP A 363 -18.06 32.08 -30.52
N ARG A 364 -17.85 32.64 -29.32
CA ARG A 364 -18.96 33.17 -28.50
C ARG A 364 -18.58 34.50 -27.85
N THR A 365 -18.67 35.57 -28.63
CA THR A 365 -18.38 36.96 -28.22
C THR A 365 -19.45 37.64 -27.37
N ASP A 366 -20.51 36.95 -26.91
CA ASP A 366 -21.65 37.64 -26.26
C ASP A 366 -22.15 37.07 -24.92
N ARG A 367 -21.34 36.30 -24.17
CA ARG A 367 -21.67 36.01 -22.76
C ARG A 367 -20.46 36.13 -21.85
N ALA A 368 -20.64 36.85 -20.75
CA ALA A 368 -19.75 36.91 -19.58
C ALA A 368 -19.54 35.55 -18.86
N ASP A 369 -19.82 34.43 -19.53
CA ASP A 369 -19.86 33.06 -18.99
C ASP A 369 -18.55 32.27 -19.20
N GLY A 370 -17.52 32.87 -19.80
CA GLY A 370 -16.19 32.24 -19.98
C GLY A 370 -15.36 32.04 -18.68
N ALA A 371 -15.85 32.53 -17.54
CA ALA A 371 -15.12 32.58 -16.26
C ALA A 371 -15.31 31.35 -15.35
N VAL A 372 -16.21 30.42 -15.69
CA VAL A 372 -16.60 29.31 -14.80
C VAL A 372 -15.44 28.33 -14.51
N PRO A 373 -14.61 27.90 -15.48
CA PRO A 373 -13.53 26.96 -15.21
C PRO A 373 -12.47 27.54 -14.26
N GLY A 374 -12.00 28.77 -14.47
CA GLY A 374 -10.92 29.37 -13.67
C GLY A 374 -11.27 29.53 -12.19
N ALA A 375 -12.48 30.00 -11.89
CA ALA A 375 -12.97 30.13 -10.51
C ALA A 375 -13.16 28.76 -9.84
N VAL A 376 -13.60 27.74 -10.59
CA VAL A 376 -13.71 26.35 -10.11
C VAL A 376 -12.34 25.75 -9.83
N ILE A 377 -11.35 25.91 -10.72
CA ILE A 377 -9.96 25.45 -10.51
C ILE A 377 -9.37 26.10 -9.25
N ALA A 378 -9.56 27.41 -9.05
CA ALA A 378 -9.12 28.10 -7.83
C ALA A 378 -9.83 27.58 -6.56
N ALA A 379 -11.13 27.27 -6.64
CA ALA A 379 -11.88 26.68 -5.54
C ALA A 379 -11.44 25.25 -5.22
N LEU A 380 -11.17 24.43 -6.23
CA LEU A 380 -10.61 23.07 -6.08
C LEU A 380 -9.21 23.10 -5.43
N ALA A 381 -8.38 24.07 -5.80
CA ALA A 381 -7.08 24.28 -5.17
C ALA A 381 -7.21 24.67 -3.69
N ARG A 382 -8.19 25.52 -3.32
CA ARG A 382 -8.49 25.88 -1.92
C ARG A 382 -9.12 24.77 -1.08
N GLY A 383 -9.56 23.67 -1.70
CA GLY A 383 -10.29 22.56 -1.10
C GLY A 383 -9.73 22.10 0.26
N GLY A 384 -10.63 21.62 1.13
CA GLY A 384 -10.27 21.22 2.49
C GLY A 384 -9.53 19.89 2.56
N THR A 385 -8.71 19.72 3.60
CA THR A 385 -8.03 18.47 3.98
C THR A 385 -8.91 17.64 4.94
N PRO A 386 -8.94 16.29 4.86
CA PRO A 386 -8.19 15.42 3.95
C PRO A 386 -8.84 15.28 2.56
N ARG A 387 -8.01 15.04 1.53
CA ARG A 387 -8.44 14.70 0.17
C ARG A 387 -8.42 13.19 0.01
N THR A 388 -9.39 12.62 -0.71
CA THR A 388 -9.41 11.17 -0.99
C THR A 388 -8.62 10.85 -2.26
N PRO A 389 -8.19 9.59 -2.47
CA PRO A 389 -7.51 9.19 -3.71
C PRO A 389 -8.29 9.52 -4.99
N ALA A 390 -9.63 9.43 -4.94
CA ALA A 390 -10.49 9.81 -6.06
C ALA A 390 -10.46 11.32 -6.38
N GLU A 391 -10.32 12.17 -5.35
CA GLU A 391 -10.13 13.62 -5.57
C GLU A 391 -8.76 13.89 -6.19
N TRP A 392 -7.69 13.27 -5.67
CA TRP A 392 -6.34 13.39 -6.22
C TRP A 392 -6.25 12.96 -7.69
N ALA A 393 -6.87 11.84 -8.05
CA ALA A 393 -6.95 11.39 -9.42
C ALA A 393 -7.65 12.43 -10.32
N ALA A 394 -8.79 12.97 -9.87
CA ALA A 394 -9.52 13.98 -10.64
C ALA A 394 -8.73 15.31 -10.79
N LEU A 395 -7.96 15.72 -9.78
CA LEU A 395 -7.09 16.90 -9.85
C LEU A 395 -5.90 16.68 -10.78
N ALA A 396 -5.30 15.48 -10.75
CA ALA A 396 -4.19 15.12 -11.63
C ALA A 396 -4.59 15.15 -13.11
N GLU A 397 -5.83 14.78 -13.43
CA GLU A 397 -6.36 14.91 -14.79
C GLU A 397 -6.56 16.37 -15.24
N LEU A 398 -6.61 17.31 -14.29
CA LEU A 398 -6.73 18.74 -14.54
C LEU A 398 -5.40 19.50 -14.46
N ALA A 399 -4.26 18.79 -14.32
CA ALA A 399 -2.95 19.37 -14.05
C ALA A 399 -2.63 20.61 -14.91
N GLU A 400 -2.86 20.54 -16.21
CA GLU A 400 -2.58 21.62 -17.18
C GLU A 400 -3.27 22.96 -16.84
N HIS A 401 -4.40 22.93 -16.12
CA HIS A 401 -5.17 24.12 -15.74
C HIS A 401 -4.68 24.78 -14.45
N PHE A 402 -3.78 24.14 -13.68
CA PHE A 402 -3.29 24.66 -12.40
C PHE A 402 -2.07 25.58 -12.53
N GLY A 403 -1.43 25.65 -13.70
CA GLY A 403 -0.26 26.51 -13.94
C GLY A 403 -0.43 27.99 -13.53
N PRO A 404 -1.56 28.64 -13.83
CA PRO A 404 -1.81 30.02 -13.40
C PRO A 404 -1.91 30.22 -11.88
N LEU A 405 -2.07 29.14 -11.10
CA LEU A 405 -2.23 29.20 -9.64
C LEU A 405 -0.93 29.00 -8.87
N THR A 406 0.21 28.80 -9.53
CA THR A 406 1.51 28.56 -8.86
C THR A 406 1.83 29.63 -7.80
N ASP A 407 1.60 30.90 -8.13
CA ASP A 407 1.89 32.06 -7.25
C ASP A 407 0.65 32.54 -6.49
N HIS A 408 -0.49 31.86 -6.62
CA HIS A 408 -1.75 32.23 -5.97
C HIS A 408 -1.88 31.52 -4.61
N PRO A 409 -2.46 32.15 -3.56
CA PRO A 409 -2.62 31.53 -2.24
C PRO A 409 -3.42 30.21 -2.26
N ALA A 410 -4.33 30.07 -3.23
CA ALA A 410 -5.03 28.81 -3.48
C ALA A 410 -4.09 27.68 -3.89
N GLY A 411 -3.10 27.96 -4.75
CA GLY A 411 -2.10 27.00 -5.20
C GLY A 411 -1.13 26.63 -4.09
N GLU A 412 -0.73 27.58 -3.23
CA GLU A 412 0.15 27.30 -2.08
C GLU A 412 -0.39 26.19 -1.17
N ARG A 413 -1.70 26.21 -0.88
CA ARG A 413 -2.34 25.15 -0.09
C ARG A 413 -2.28 23.81 -0.81
N LEU A 414 -2.68 23.76 -2.10
CA LEU A 414 -2.65 22.53 -2.90
C LEU A 414 -1.23 21.96 -3.02
N ARG A 415 -0.21 22.82 -3.16
CA ARG A 415 1.21 22.42 -3.18
C ARG A 415 1.64 21.74 -1.88
N ARG A 416 1.24 22.31 -0.73
CA ARG A 416 1.52 21.72 0.59
C ARG A 416 0.87 20.34 0.72
N ASP A 417 -0.42 20.26 0.41
CA ASP A 417 -1.19 19.01 0.50
C ASP A 417 -0.60 17.95 -0.45
N LEU A 418 -0.23 18.34 -1.67
CA LEU A 418 0.37 17.45 -2.66
C LEU A 418 1.75 16.95 -2.23
N ARG A 419 2.58 17.80 -1.62
CA ARG A 419 3.87 17.38 -1.06
C ARG A 419 3.66 16.34 0.04
N THR A 420 2.71 16.57 0.94
CA THR A 420 2.35 15.59 1.98
C THR A 420 1.85 14.27 1.40
N GLU A 421 1.05 14.30 0.32
CA GLU A 421 0.58 13.09 -0.36
C GLU A 421 1.73 12.33 -1.03
N LEU A 422 2.64 13.02 -1.73
CA LEU A 422 3.81 12.43 -2.37
C LEU A 422 4.77 11.79 -1.34
N ASP A 423 4.86 12.35 -0.13
CA ASP A 423 5.65 11.80 0.97
C ASP A 423 4.96 10.64 1.70
N ARG A 424 3.62 10.60 1.70
CA ARG A 424 2.83 9.51 2.30
C ARG A 424 2.89 8.23 1.47
N ALA A 425 3.11 8.38 0.16
CA ALA A 425 2.98 7.33 -0.83
C ALA A 425 3.86 6.09 -0.50
N THR A 426 3.29 5.05 0.11
CA THR A 426 4.02 3.90 0.65
C THR A 426 4.48 2.90 -0.45
N PRO A 427 5.48 2.05 -0.17
CA PRO A 427 5.79 0.91 -1.04
C PRO A 427 4.57 -0.02 -1.14
N GLY A 428 3.98 -0.15 -2.33
CA GLY A 428 2.81 -1.02 -2.59
C GLY A 428 1.60 -0.33 -3.23
N GLU A 429 1.53 1.00 -3.20
CA GLU A 429 0.50 1.74 -3.94
C GLU A 429 0.69 1.63 -5.47
N PRO A 430 -0.40 1.71 -6.27
CA PRO A 430 -0.31 1.66 -7.73
C PRO A 430 0.57 2.79 -8.29
N LEU A 431 1.55 2.43 -9.13
CA LEU A 431 2.45 3.39 -9.76
C LEU A 431 1.71 4.46 -10.57
N GLU A 432 0.58 4.11 -11.19
CA GLU A 432 -0.25 5.02 -11.99
C GLU A 432 -0.76 6.24 -11.20
N GLN A 433 -1.04 6.05 -9.91
CA GLN A 433 -1.46 7.13 -9.03
C GLN A 433 -0.32 8.12 -8.80
N VAL A 434 0.90 7.62 -8.50
CA VAL A 434 2.09 8.46 -8.32
C VAL A 434 2.43 9.22 -9.59
N LEU A 435 2.41 8.55 -10.75
CA LEU A 435 2.68 9.21 -12.03
C LEU A 435 1.63 10.28 -12.37
N SER A 436 0.39 10.08 -11.95
CA SER A 436 -0.67 11.09 -12.08
C SER A 436 -0.41 12.30 -11.18
N LEU A 437 -0.04 12.07 -9.91
CA LEU A 437 0.34 13.15 -8.98
C LEU A 437 1.58 13.92 -9.46
N LEU A 438 2.54 13.27 -10.12
CA LEU A 438 3.71 13.94 -10.72
C LEU A 438 3.33 14.98 -11.78
N ARG A 439 2.30 14.71 -12.61
CA ARG A 439 1.79 15.69 -13.59
C ARG A 439 1.25 16.94 -12.89
N LEU A 440 0.52 16.75 -11.80
CA LEU A 440 0.03 17.87 -10.98
C LEU A 440 1.16 18.63 -10.30
N ALA A 441 2.16 17.92 -9.78
CA ALA A 441 3.33 18.51 -9.14
C ALA A 441 4.12 19.39 -10.11
N GLU A 442 4.29 18.93 -11.36
CA GLU A 442 4.92 19.71 -12.42
C GLU A 442 4.14 20.99 -12.74
N ALA A 443 2.83 20.89 -12.96
CA ALA A 443 2.01 22.06 -13.27
C ALA A 443 2.06 23.12 -12.15
N LEU A 444 2.16 22.67 -10.90
CA LEU A 444 2.27 23.55 -9.74
C LEU A 444 3.71 23.95 -9.40
N ARG A 445 4.74 23.43 -10.08
CA ARG A 445 6.16 23.60 -9.72
C ARG A 445 6.49 23.18 -8.28
N VAL A 446 5.97 22.03 -7.87
CA VAL A 446 6.32 21.41 -6.57
C VAL A 446 7.65 20.69 -6.70
N ASP A 447 8.60 21.03 -5.84
CA ASP A 447 9.87 20.30 -5.75
C ASP A 447 9.65 18.82 -5.45
N HIS A 448 10.46 17.98 -6.08
CA HIS A 448 10.46 16.54 -5.82
C HIS A 448 10.97 16.27 -4.40
N THR A 449 10.50 15.17 -3.81
CA THR A 449 10.90 14.76 -2.46
C THR A 449 11.86 13.56 -2.49
N PRO A 450 12.67 13.36 -1.44
CA PRO A 450 13.54 12.19 -1.34
C PRO A 450 12.75 10.87 -1.36
N VAL A 451 11.56 10.85 -0.77
CA VAL A 451 10.67 9.67 -0.73
C VAL A 451 10.21 9.29 -2.13
N LEU A 452 9.72 10.27 -2.89
CA LEU A 452 9.35 10.11 -4.29
C LEU A 452 10.52 9.60 -5.14
N THR A 453 11.70 10.19 -4.96
CA THR A 453 12.93 9.81 -5.69
C THR A 453 13.31 8.36 -5.41
N ALA A 454 13.27 7.94 -4.14
CA ALA A 454 13.55 6.56 -3.74
C ALA A 454 12.54 5.58 -4.36
N ARG A 455 11.25 5.95 -4.39
CA ARG A 455 10.19 5.12 -4.96
C ARG A 455 10.32 4.96 -6.48
N LEU A 456 10.59 6.05 -7.21
CA LEU A 456 10.82 5.97 -8.66
C LEU A 456 12.07 5.15 -8.98
N SER A 457 13.14 5.31 -8.20
CA SER A 457 14.36 4.51 -8.35
C SER A 457 14.10 3.02 -8.10
N ALA A 458 13.30 2.68 -7.08
CA ALA A 458 12.89 1.29 -6.81
C ALA A 458 12.04 0.70 -7.94
N ALA A 459 11.09 1.48 -8.49
CA ALA A 459 10.29 1.06 -9.64
C ALA A 459 11.16 0.84 -10.90
N LEU A 460 12.20 1.67 -11.09
CA LEU A 460 13.18 1.50 -12.17
C LEU A 460 14.04 0.24 -12.01
N LEU A 461 14.40 -0.13 -10.77
CA LEU A 461 15.18 -1.34 -10.48
C LEU A 461 14.32 -2.62 -10.43
N GLY A 462 13.00 -2.48 -10.43
CA GLY A 462 12.05 -3.59 -10.44
C GLY A 462 12.02 -4.38 -11.76
N GLU A 463 11.33 -5.52 -11.75
CA GLU A 463 11.32 -6.44 -12.89
C GLU A 463 10.36 -6.03 -14.02
N ALA A 464 9.26 -5.35 -13.67
CA ALA A 464 8.19 -4.96 -14.58
C ALA A 464 8.69 -3.97 -15.64
N LYS A 465 8.84 -4.43 -16.89
CA LYS A 465 9.29 -3.59 -18.01
C LYS A 465 8.39 -2.38 -18.26
N GLN A 466 7.07 -2.57 -18.20
CA GLN A 466 6.08 -1.52 -18.45
C GLN A 466 6.18 -0.38 -17.43
N ASP A 467 6.43 -0.71 -16.15
CA ASP A 467 6.61 0.29 -15.09
C ASP A 467 7.88 1.11 -15.32
N ARG A 468 8.97 0.46 -15.73
CA ARG A 468 10.24 1.14 -16.07
C ARG A 468 10.06 2.14 -17.21
N GLU A 469 9.40 1.74 -18.30
CA GLU A 469 9.12 2.63 -19.44
C GLU A 469 8.26 3.82 -19.03
N ARG A 470 7.22 3.60 -18.21
CA ARG A 470 6.33 4.65 -17.70
C ARG A 470 7.06 5.63 -16.78
N VAL A 471 7.90 5.14 -15.87
CA VAL A 471 8.71 6.00 -15.00
C VAL A 471 9.70 6.82 -15.82
N TRP A 472 10.39 6.21 -16.78
CA TRP A 472 11.31 6.94 -17.65
C TRP A 472 10.60 8.04 -18.42
N ALA A 473 9.49 7.74 -19.09
CA ALA A 473 8.68 8.73 -19.79
C ALA A 473 8.27 9.90 -18.88
N ALA A 474 7.99 9.63 -17.60
CA ALA A 474 7.68 10.67 -16.63
C ALA A 474 8.91 11.50 -16.22
N VAL A 475 10.09 10.91 -16.02
CA VAL A 475 11.25 11.68 -15.54
C VAL A 475 12.04 12.38 -16.65
N THR A 476 12.02 11.90 -17.90
CA THR A 476 12.85 12.43 -19.01
C THR A 476 12.53 13.89 -19.38
N GLY A 477 11.35 14.41 -19.05
CA GLY A 477 10.99 15.82 -19.26
C GLY A 477 11.39 16.79 -18.13
N ARG A 478 11.98 16.29 -17.04
CA ARG A 478 12.07 17.03 -15.76
C ARG A 478 13.50 17.00 -15.20
N PRO A 479 14.38 17.92 -15.60
CA PRO A 479 15.83 17.80 -15.37
C PRO A 479 16.21 17.65 -13.89
N GLY A 480 15.55 18.38 -12.98
CA GLY A 480 15.82 18.25 -11.54
C GLY A 480 15.43 16.88 -10.96
N LEU A 481 14.31 16.30 -11.42
CA LEU A 481 13.88 14.97 -11.00
C LEU A 481 14.74 13.88 -11.68
N THR A 482 15.10 14.06 -12.94
CA THR A 482 16.04 13.17 -13.65
C THR A 482 17.35 13.10 -12.88
N ALA A 483 17.96 14.24 -12.55
CA ALA A 483 19.21 14.30 -11.79
C ALA A 483 19.09 13.58 -10.43
N ALA A 484 18.04 13.84 -9.67
CA ALA A 484 17.83 13.20 -8.37
C ALA A 484 17.67 11.67 -8.46
N VAL A 485 16.97 11.18 -9.50
CA VAL A 485 16.84 9.74 -9.77
C VAL A 485 18.19 9.14 -10.19
N LEU A 486 18.97 9.83 -11.03
CA LEU A 486 20.30 9.37 -11.40
C LEU A 486 21.25 9.31 -10.20
N ASP A 487 21.22 10.32 -9.34
CA ASP A 487 22.01 10.35 -8.10
C ASP A 487 21.58 9.23 -7.12
N ALA A 488 20.31 8.85 -7.12
CA ALA A 488 19.83 7.71 -6.35
C ALA A 488 20.32 6.38 -6.94
N LEU A 489 20.24 6.19 -8.25
CA LEU A 489 20.75 5.00 -8.94
C LEU A 489 22.27 4.87 -8.83
N GLU A 490 23.00 5.98 -8.90
CA GLU A 490 24.45 6.04 -8.70
C GLU A 490 24.83 5.59 -7.28
N ARG A 491 24.12 6.08 -6.26
CA ARG A 491 24.29 5.60 -4.87
C ARG A 491 23.99 4.11 -4.73
N THR A 492 22.96 3.61 -5.41
CA THR A 492 22.64 2.18 -5.42
C THR A 492 23.76 1.36 -6.09
N ALA A 493 24.34 1.83 -7.20
CA ALA A 493 25.47 1.16 -7.86
C ALA A 493 26.78 1.23 -7.04
N ALA A 494 26.98 2.32 -6.29
CA ALA A 494 28.18 2.54 -5.47
C ALA A 494 28.20 1.66 -4.21
N THR A 495 27.04 1.54 -3.54
CA THR A 495 26.92 0.92 -2.21
C THR A 495 26.26 -0.47 -2.25
N GLY A 496 25.27 -0.65 -3.12
CA GLY A 496 24.46 -1.85 -3.27
C GLY A 496 24.96 -2.79 -4.37
N ASP A 497 24.02 -3.52 -4.98
CA ASP A 497 24.29 -4.43 -6.09
C ASP A 497 24.23 -3.70 -7.44
N PRO A 498 25.37 -3.53 -8.15
CA PRO A 498 25.39 -2.87 -9.44
C PRO A 498 24.72 -3.69 -10.56
N SER A 499 24.48 -4.99 -10.38
CA SER A 499 23.86 -5.85 -11.40
C SER A 499 22.42 -5.42 -11.72
N SER A 500 21.69 -4.95 -10.71
CA SER A 500 20.33 -4.43 -10.84
C SER A 500 20.29 -3.21 -11.78
N VAL A 501 21.32 -2.36 -11.72
CA VAL A 501 21.47 -1.20 -12.61
C VAL A 501 21.89 -1.61 -14.03
N VAL A 502 22.75 -2.63 -14.18
CA VAL A 502 23.11 -3.17 -15.52
C VAL A 502 21.88 -3.67 -16.26
N ARG A 503 20.97 -4.39 -15.58
CA ARG A 503 19.70 -4.86 -16.15
C ARG A 503 18.83 -3.71 -16.64
N LEU A 504 18.73 -2.63 -15.85
CA LEU A 504 18.01 -1.42 -16.23
C LEU A 504 18.63 -0.77 -17.48
N LEU A 505 19.95 -0.61 -17.53
CA LEU A 505 20.64 0.07 -18.63
C LEU A 505 20.61 -0.73 -19.95
N THR A 506 20.42 -2.04 -19.89
CA THR A 506 20.26 -2.88 -21.09
C THR A 506 18.97 -2.54 -21.86
N THR A 507 17.95 -1.99 -21.19
CA THR A 507 16.67 -1.65 -21.83
C THR A 507 16.62 -0.28 -22.52
N GLY A 508 17.74 0.44 -22.58
CA GLY A 508 17.88 1.75 -23.24
C GLY A 508 18.09 2.89 -22.24
N PHE A 509 19.08 3.74 -22.51
CA PHE A 509 19.45 4.86 -21.63
C PHE A 509 20.20 5.98 -22.39
N PRO A 510 19.92 7.28 -22.16
CA PRO A 510 20.67 8.40 -22.72
C PRO A 510 22.07 8.50 -22.09
N LYS A 511 23.08 7.88 -22.72
CA LYS A 511 24.47 7.80 -22.21
C LYS A 511 25.13 9.16 -21.99
N ASP A 512 24.64 10.20 -22.66
CA ASP A 512 25.07 11.59 -22.55
C ASP A 512 24.80 12.20 -21.17
N GLN A 513 23.82 11.68 -20.42
CA GLN A 513 23.48 12.19 -19.08
C GLN A 513 24.32 11.57 -17.95
N LEU A 514 25.16 10.57 -18.24
CA LEU A 514 25.95 9.85 -17.22
C LEU A 514 27.32 10.46 -16.95
N VAL A 515 27.65 11.63 -17.51
CA VAL A 515 29.02 12.17 -17.49
C VAL A 515 29.59 12.27 -16.07
N ASP A 516 28.74 12.66 -15.11
CA ASP A 516 29.08 12.87 -13.70
C ASP A 516 28.75 11.65 -12.79
N HIS A 517 28.36 10.51 -13.36
CA HIS A 517 27.95 9.29 -12.63
C HIS A 517 28.89 8.11 -12.93
N PRO A 518 30.07 8.03 -12.27
CA PRO A 518 31.09 7.03 -12.57
C PRO A 518 30.58 5.57 -12.46
N HIS A 519 29.77 5.24 -11.46
CA HIS A 519 29.28 3.86 -11.27
C HIS A 519 28.25 3.47 -12.34
N LEU A 520 27.34 4.38 -12.70
CA LEU A 520 26.41 4.19 -13.81
C LEU A 520 27.14 4.02 -15.16
N ARG A 521 28.21 4.78 -15.40
CA ARG A 521 29.04 4.64 -16.63
C ARG A 521 29.67 3.25 -16.74
N MET A 522 30.15 2.72 -15.62
CA MET A 522 30.71 1.37 -15.58
C MET A 522 29.63 0.32 -15.86
N ALA A 523 28.45 0.45 -15.24
CA ALA A 523 27.33 -0.43 -15.51
C ALA A 523 26.88 -0.36 -16.99
N ALA A 524 26.84 0.84 -17.57
CA ALA A 524 26.52 1.05 -18.99
C ALA A 524 27.55 0.44 -19.95
N ALA A 525 28.82 0.33 -19.54
CA ALA A 525 29.89 -0.27 -20.34
C ALA A 525 29.75 -1.80 -20.45
N VAL A 526 29.15 -2.45 -19.44
CA VAL A 526 28.87 -3.89 -19.40
C VAL A 526 27.47 -4.21 -19.95
N ALA A 527 26.51 -3.29 -19.82
CA ALA A 527 25.13 -3.48 -20.28
C ALA A 527 25.07 -3.84 -21.77
N GLY A 528 24.37 -4.94 -22.09
CA GLY A 528 24.21 -5.43 -23.47
C GLY A 528 25.45 -6.09 -24.08
N ARG A 529 26.52 -6.34 -23.31
CA ARG A 529 27.71 -7.07 -23.74
C ARG A 529 27.91 -8.29 -22.85
N PRO A 530 27.75 -9.53 -23.36
CA PRO A 530 28.21 -10.69 -22.61
C PRO A 530 29.72 -10.57 -22.42
N LEU A 531 30.21 -10.78 -21.18
CA LEU A 531 31.64 -10.98 -20.97
C LEU A 531 32.07 -12.20 -21.80
N PRO A 532 33.00 -12.08 -22.74
CA PRO A 532 33.54 -13.23 -23.46
C PRO A 532 34.14 -14.23 -22.47
N PRO A 533 33.95 -15.54 -22.66
CA PRO A 533 34.48 -16.56 -21.75
C PRO A 533 36.01 -16.52 -21.64
N ASP A 534 36.69 -16.05 -22.68
CA ASP A 534 38.16 -16.03 -22.79
C ASP A 534 38.80 -14.67 -22.46
N GLN A 535 38.01 -13.66 -22.04
CA GLN A 535 38.57 -12.34 -21.74
C GLN A 535 39.20 -12.31 -20.34
N ASP A 536 40.46 -11.87 -20.23
CA ASP A 536 41.11 -11.66 -18.93
C ASP A 536 40.30 -10.67 -18.08
N ARG A 537 39.71 -11.19 -17.00
CA ARG A 537 38.89 -10.43 -16.05
C ARG A 537 39.68 -9.27 -15.41
N THR A 538 41.00 -9.38 -15.32
CA THR A 538 41.88 -8.34 -14.81
C THR A 538 42.00 -7.16 -15.77
N ASP A 539 42.06 -7.44 -17.08
CA ASP A 539 42.05 -6.40 -18.10
C ASP A 539 40.69 -5.72 -18.19
N LEU A 540 39.61 -6.48 -17.99
CA LEU A 540 38.26 -5.94 -17.89
C LEU A 540 38.12 -5.00 -16.69
N LEU A 541 38.68 -5.33 -15.52
CA LEU A 541 38.71 -4.44 -14.35
C LEU A 541 39.36 -3.09 -14.70
N THR A 542 40.48 -3.14 -15.42
CA THR A 542 41.18 -1.94 -15.86
C THR A 542 40.34 -1.14 -16.87
N ALA A 543 39.65 -1.81 -17.79
CA ALA A 543 38.75 -1.17 -18.75
C ALA A 543 37.55 -0.49 -18.08
N LEU A 544 36.93 -1.14 -17.08
CA LEU A 544 35.80 -0.57 -16.33
C LEU A 544 36.23 0.62 -15.46
N THR A 545 37.38 0.52 -14.80
CA THR A 545 37.93 1.65 -14.02
C THR A 545 38.21 2.86 -14.92
N ARG A 546 38.64 2.63 -16.19
CA ARG A 546 38.76 3.70 -17.19
C ARG A 546 37.39 4.25 -17.64
N ALA A 547 36.37 3.40 -17.75
CA ALA A 547 35.03 3.80 -18.14
C ALA A 547 34.36 4.74 -17.13
N ALA A 548 34.69 4.62 -15.84
CA ALA A 548 34.26 5.53 -14.77
C ALA A 548 34.71 6.99 -14.98
N GLY A 549 35.77 7.21 -15.77
CA GLY A 549 36.32 8.53 -16.08
C GLY A 549 37.64 8.81 -15.36
N ARG A 550 38.49 9.65 -15.97
CA ARG A 550 39.88 9.88 -15.53
C ARG A 550 39.99 10.44 -14.10
N ARG A 551 38.99 11.20 -13.65
CA ARG A 551 38.97 11.83 -12.31
C ARG A 551 38.74 10.82 -11.19
N HIS A 552 38.03 9.72 -11.45
CA HIS A 552 37.63 8.73 -10.45
C HIS A 552 38.51 7.48 -10.50
N GLY A 553 39.52 7.46 -11.35
CA GLY A 553 40.41 6.32 -11.57
C GLY A 553 41.24 5.91 -10.35
N SER A 554 41.21 6.66 -9.24
CA SER A 554 41.84 6.32 -7.95
C SER A 554 40.83 6.09 -6.83
N ASP A 555 39.55 6.27 -7.09
CA ASP A 555 38.48 6.13 -6.08
C ASP A 555 38.31 4.65 -5.67
N PRO A 556 38.41 4.32 -4.37
CA PRO A 556 38.16 2.96 -3.88
C PRO A 556 36.74 2.46 -4.16
N ALA A 557 35.74 3.34 -4.20
CA ALA A 557 34.36 2.95 -4.52
C ALA A 557 34.25 2.47 -5.97
N VAL A 558 34.91 3.13 -6.92
CA VAL A 558 34.96 2.72 -8.33
C VAL A 558 35.60 1.34 -8.45
N LEU A 559 36.70 1.09 -7.74
CA LEU A 559 37.33 -0.23 -7.73
C LEU A 559 36.37 -1.31 -7.19
N ARG A 560 35.62 -1.02 -6.12
CA ARG A 560 34.63 -1.92 -5.54
C ARG A 560 33.49 -2.25 -6.51
N THR A 561 32.95 -1.24 -7.20
CA THR A 561 31.91 -1.45 -8.21
C THR A 561 32.43 -2.26 -9.39
N ALA A 562 33.66 -2.00 -9.86
CA ALA A 562 34.27 -2.73 -10.96
C ALA A 562 34.42 -4.22 -10.61
N TYR A 563 34.91 -4.49 -9.40
CA TYR A 563 35.03 -5.85 -8.87
C TYR A 563 33.67 -6.56 -8.81
N ARG A 564 32.63 -5.91 -8.26
CA ARG A 564 31.27 -6.48 -8.18
C ARG A 564 30.63 -6.72 -9.56
N LEU A 565 30.92 -5.89 -10.56
CA LEU A 565 30.42 -6.08 -11.92
C LEU A 565 31.03 -7.31 -12.62
N ILE A 566 32.26 -7.67 -12.27
CA ILE A 566 33.01 -8.76 -12.93
C ILE A 566 32.80 -10.10 -12.19
N TRP A 567 33.02 -10.10 -10.88
CA TRP A 567 32.96 -11.31 -10.07
C TRP A 567 31.60 -11.47 -9.36
N GLY A 568 30.80 -10.42 -9.17
CA GLY A 568 29.53 -10.50 -8.47
C GLY A 568 29.71 -11.06 -7.04
N SER A 569 29.04 -12.19 -6.77
CA SER A 569 29.22 -12.99 -5.55
C SER A 569 30.29 -14.09 -5.69
N ALA A 570 30.77 -14.35 -6.91
CA ALA A 570 31.85 -15.28 -7.16
C ALA A 570 33.19 -14.73 -6.63
N ARG A 571 34.14 -15.64 -6.47
CA ARG A 571 35.48 -15.34 -5.96
C ARG A 571 36.47 -15.33 -7.12
N PRO A 572 37.54 -14.52 -7.04
CA PRO A 572 38.62 -14.60 -7.99
C PRO A 572 39.37 -15.91 -7.76
N THR A 573 39.90 -16.49 -8.82
CA THR A 573 40.85 -17.61 -8.70
C THR A 573 42.16 -17.11 -8.06
N PRO A 574 42.99 -17.98 -7.48
CA PRO A 574 44.29 -17.57 -6.95
C PRO A 574 45.19 -16.88 -8.00
N ALA A 575 45.14 -17.33 -9.26
CA ALA A 575 45.81 -16.67 -10.38
C ALA A 575 45.33 -15.21 -10.57
N GLU A 576 44.00 -15.01 -10.59
CA GLU A 576 43.39 -13.68 -10.70
C GLU A 576 43.73 -12.82 -9.46
N ALA A 577 43.69 -13.39 -8.26
CA ALA A 577 44.05 -12.70 -7.02
C ALA A 577 45.53 -12.25 -7.01
N ALA A 578 46.43 -13.09 -7.50
CA ALA A 578 47.84 -12.74 -7.69
C ALA A 578 48.00 -11.56 -8.66
N ALA A 579 47.32 -11.61 -9.81
CA ALA A 579 47.35 -10.53 -10.80
C ALA A 579 46.78 -9.21 -10.25
N LEU A 580 45.71 -9.27 -9.43
CA LEU A 580 45.13 -8.11 -8.75
C LEU A 580 46.11 -7.52 -7.74
N LEU A 581 46.73 -8.34 -6.89
CA LEU A 581 47.70 -7.89 -5.89
C LEU A 581 48.95 -7.28 -6.53
N ALA A 582 49.41 -7.81 -7.66
CA ALA A 582 50.54 -7.26 -8.40
C ALA A 582 50.23 -5.85 -8.98
N ARG A 583 48.99 -5.61 -9.42
CA ARG A 583 48.57 -4.36 -10.06
C ARG A 583 48.06 -3.29 -9.09
N LEU A 584 47.51 -3.69 -7.94
CA LEU A 584 46.83 -2.79 -7.01
C LEU A 584 47.70 -2.50 -5.76
N PRO A 585 47.91 -1.21 -5.40
CA PRO A 585 48.52 -0.84 -4.14
C PRO A 585 47.72 -1.35 -2.93
N ALA A 586 48.42 -1.62 -1.82
CA ALA A 586 47.82 -2.18 -0.60
C ALA A 586 46.69 -1.31 -0.03
N GLU A 587 46.88 0.01 -0.01
CA GLU A 587 45.88 0.96 0.48
C GLU A 587 44.60 0.96 -0.35
N ARG A 588 44.73 0.70 -1.65
CA ARG A 588 43.62 0.84 -2.60
C ARG A 588 42.67 -0.34 -2.56
N HIS A 589 43.16 -1.57 -2.62
CA HIS A 589 42.29 -2.74 -2.48
C HIS A 589 41.67 -2.84 -1.08
N ARG A 590 42.40 -2.37 -0.05
CA ARG A 590 41.91 -2.26 1.31
C ARG A 590 40.78 -1.24 1.44
N ALA A 591 40.95 -0.01 0.94
CA ALA A 591 39.90 1.00 0.96
C ALA A 591 38.67 0.58 0.13
N ALA A 592 38.86 -0.25 -0.89
CA ALA A 592 37.77 -0.85 -1.67
C ALA A 592 37.06 -2.01 -0.93
N GLY A 593 37.63 -2.53 0.17
CA GLY A 593 37.07 -3.62 0.96
C GLY A 593 37.23 -4.99 0.32
N LEU A 594 38.30 -5.21 -0.46
CA LEU A 594 38.53 -6.46 -1.21
C LEU A 594 39.30 -7.52 -0.41
N ASP A 595 39.87 -7.15 0.75
CA ASP A 595 40.78 -8.01 1.51
C ASP A 595 40.16 -9.38 1.85
N ASP A 596 38.91 -9.43 2.31
CA ASP A 596 38.24 -10.70 2.65
C ASP A 596 38.08 -11.61 1.42
N ALA A 597 37.71 -11.05 0.27
CA ALA A 597 37.54 -11.84 -0.94
C ALA A 597 38.88 -12.39 -1.47
N LEU A 598 39.97 -11.61 -1.34
CA LEU A 598 41.31 -12.05 -1.71
C LEU A 598 41.85 -13.11 -0.72
N VAL A 599 41.59 -12.96 0.57
CA VAL A 599 41.96 -13.96 1.59
C VAL A 599 41.22 -15.27 1.35
N ARG A 600 39.91 -15.23 1.12
CA ARG A 600 39.13 -16.44 0.79
C ARG A 600 39.56 -17.09 -0.52
N SER A 601 40.04 -16.32 -1.50
CA SER A 601 40.62 -16.86 -2.73
C SER A 601 41.81 -17.78 -2.45
N ALA A 602 42.70 -17.38 -1.53
CA ALA A 602 43.84 -18.20 -1.12
C ALA A 602 43.44 -19.39 -0.24
N LEU A 603 42.63 -19.16 0.79
CA LEU A 603 42.25 -20.19 1.77
C LEU A 603 41.38 -21.30 1.16
N GLU A 604 40.47 -20.94 0.26
CA GLU A 604 39.57 -21.90 -0.38
C GLU A 604 40.11 -22.37 -1.75
N SER A 605 41.44 -22.30 -1.96
CA SER A 605 42.11 -22.80 -3.16
C SER A 605 42.13 -24.33 -3.20
N GLY A 606 42.17 -24.92 -4.40
CA GLY A 606 42.40 -26.36 -4.55
C GLY A 606 43.81 -26.74 -4.12
N SER A 607 44.08 -28.01 -3.78
CA SER A 607 45.38 -28.50 -3.28
C SER A 607 46.54 -28.34 -4.27
N ASP A 608 46.23 -28.29 -5.57
CA ASP A 608 47.21 -28.29 -6.66
C ASP A 608 47.41 -26.91 -7.31
N ASP A 609 46.74 -25.87 -6.80
CA ASP A 609 46.90 -24.50 -7.28
C ASP A 609 48.31 -23.95 -6.99
N GLU A 610 49.05 -23.60 -8.03
CA GLU A 610 50.44 -23.12 -7.92
C GLU A 610 50.57 -21.68 -7.41
N HIS A 611 49.51 -20.87 -7.52
CA HIS A 611 49.55 -19.45 -7.17
C HIS A 611 49.16 -19.19 -5.71
N ALA A 612 48.42 -20.10 -5.08
CA ALA A 612 47.92 -19.93 -3.71
C ALA A 612 49.01 -19.56 -2.67
N PRO A 613 50.21 -20.20 -2.64
CA PRO A 613 51.28 -19.82 -1.70
C PRO A 613 51.79 -18.39 -1.89
N ALA A 614 52.03 -17.97 -3.14
CA ALA A 614 52.51 -16.63 -3.45
C ALA A 614 51.48 -15.54 -3.10
N VAL A 615 50.19 -15.83 -3.30
CA VAL A 615 49.08 -14.97 -2.86
C VAL A 615 49.06 -14.88 -1.33
N ALA A 616 49.20 -16.00 -0.62
CA ALA A 616 49.23 -16.03 0.83
C ALA A 616 50.37 -15.18 1.41
N ARG A 617 51.59 -15.34 0.90
CA ARG A 617 52.77 -14.52 1.25
C ARG A 617 52.48 -13.02 1.10
N THR A 618 51.92 -12.64 -0.04
CA THR A 618 51.60 -11.24 -0.34
C THR A 618 50.52 -10.69 0.60
N LEU A 619 49.51 -11.48 0.93
CA LEU A 619 48.44 -11.09 1.85
C LEU A 619 48.93 -10.99 3.30
N ILE A 620 49.84 -11.86 3.74
CA ILE A 620 50.48 -11.75 5.06
C ILE A 620 51.23 -10.42 5.19
N LEU A 621 52.04 -10.07 4.19
CA LEU A 621 52.79 -8.82 4.17
C LEU A 621 51.88 -7.58 4.19
N ARG A 622 50.75 -7.61 3.48
CA ARG A 622 49.85 -6.46 3.31
C ARG A 622 48.76 -6.35 4.39
N CYS A 623 48.34 -7.48 4.96
CA CYS A 623 47.13 -7.58 5.80
C CYS A 623 47.38 -8.28 7.14
N GLY A 624 48.54 -8.90 7.38
CA GLY A 624 48.77 -9.86 8.47
C GLY A 624 48.47 -9.37 9.88
N GLN A 625 48.65 -8.08 10.17
CA GLN A 625 48.34 -7.53 11.51
C GLN A 625 46.84 -7.31 11.77
N ARG A 626 46.00 -7.41 10.73
CA ARG A 626 44.55 -7.15 10.78
C ARG A 626 43.71 -8.42 10.63
N LEU A 627 44.34 -9.52 10.24
CA LEU A 627 43.69 -10.83 10.15
C LEU A 627 43.50 -11.39 11.55
N ASP A 628 42.40 -12.10 11.76
CA ASP A 628 42.25 -12.90 12.97
C ASP A 628 43.36 -13.96 13.05
N PRO A 629 43.73 -14.40 14.26
CA PRO A 629 44.85 -15.32 14.46
C PRO A 629 44.73 -16.61 13.63
N ARG A 630 43.51 -17.13 13.46
CA ARG A 630 43.25 -18.37 12.71
C ARG A 630 43.52 -18.18 11.23
N ARG A 631 42.89 -17.18 10.59
CA ARG A 631 43.12 -16.91 9.15
C ARG A 631 44.58 -16.55 8.87
N ARG A 632 45.23 -15.85 9.79
CA ARG A 632 46.67 -15.56 9.70
C ARG A 632 47.50 -16.84 9.72
N ALA A 633 47.22 -17.76 10.64
CA ALA A 633 47.90 -19.05 10.73
C ALA A 633 47.67 -19.90 9.46
N ALA A 634 46.46 -19.92 8.92
CA ALA A 634 46.14 -20.65 7.69
C ALA A 634 46.88 -20.09 6.44
N LEU A 635 47.03 -18.76 6.33
CA LEU A 635 47.85 -18.17 5.28
C LEU A 635 49.34 -18.46 5.48
N LEU A 636 49.83 -18.43 6.73
CA LEU A 636 51.22 -18.79 7.04
C LEU A 636 51.51 -20.25 6.69
N LEU A 637 50.55 -21.16 6.89
CA LEU A 637 50.65 -22.55 6.43
C LEU A 637 50.75 -22.67 4.91
N LEU A 638 49.96 -21.87 4.17
CA LEU A 638 50.03 -21.86 2.71
C LEU A 638 51.38 -21.34 2.18
N ASP A 639 51.93 -20.28 2.79
CA ASP A 639 53.27 -19.76 2.45
C ASP A 639 54.36 -20.79 2.78
N GLN A 640 54.28 -21.42 3.95
CA GLN A 640 55.17 -22.51 4.38
C GLN A 640 55.08 -23.73 3.45
N ALA A 641 53.89 -24.08 2.95
CA ALA A 641 53.76 -25.17 1.99
C ALA A 641 54.46 -24.86 0.66
N GLY A 642 54.46 -23.60 0.22
CA GLY A 642 55.20 -23.14 -0.95
C GLY A 642 56.70 -23.22 -0.74
N ALA A 643 57.21 -22.63 0.35
CA ALA A 643 58.64 -22.66 0.64
C ALA A 643 59.16 -24.10 0.91
N LEU A 644 58.35 -25.01 1.48
CA LEU A 644 58.66 -26.45 1.57
C LEU A 644 58.78 -27.11 0.20
N ALA A 645 57.93 -26.74 -0.76
CA ALA A 645 57.97 -27.27 -2.12
C ALA A 645 59.18 -26.75 -2.91
N ASP A 646 59.53 -25.47 -2.73
CA ASP A 646 60.67 -24.82 -3.38
C ASP A 646 62.01 -25.14 -2.70
N GLY A 647 61.98 -25.65 -1.47
CA GLY A 647 63.17 -25.98 -0.68
C GLY A 647 63.83 -24.78 0.00
N GLU A 648 63.14 -23.64 0.13
CA GLU A 648 63.64 -22.38 0.72
C GLU A 648 63.54 -22.31 2.25
N GLU A 649 63.20 -23.41 2.92
CA GLU A 649 62.87 -23.43 4.33
C GLU A 649 64.07 -23.39 5.28
N GLN A 650 63.89 -22.71 6.42
CA GLN A 650 64.83 -22.74 7.53
C GLN A 650 64.62 -23.99 8.39
N PRO A 651 65.65 -24.50 9.09
CA PRO A 651 65.50 -25.56 10.10
C PRO A 651 64.42 -25.24 11.16
N GLY A 652 63.78 -26.27 11.70
CA GLY A 652 62.59 -26.23 12.54
C GLY A 652 61.25 -26.14 11.78
N PHE A 653 61.21 -26.48 10.50
CA PHE A 653 59.98 -26.31 9.69
C PHE A 653 58.85 -27.26 10.11
N ALA A 654 59.15 -28.48 10.57
CA ALA A 654 58.13 -29.44 10.98
C ALA A 654 57.39 -28.97 12.24
N ALA A 655 58.13 -28.52 13.25
CA ALA A 655 57.56 -27.94 14.47
C ALA A 655 56.71 -26.69 14.17
N ARG A 656 57.17 -25.82 13.26
CA ARG A 656 56.40 -24.64 12.83
C ARG A 656 55.10 -25.02 12.12
N VAL A 657 55.14 -25.98 11.19
CA VAL A 657 53.93 -26.46 10.51
C VAL A 657 52.92 -27.03 11.51
N LEU A 658 53.37 -27.86 12.46
CA LEU A 658 52.50 -28.44 13.49
C LEU A 658 51.83 -27.35 14.35
N ALA A 659 52.61 -26.39 14.86
CA ALA A 659 52.09 -25.29 15.66
C ALA A 659 51.10 -24.41 14.87
N LEU A 660 51.38 -24.14 13.59
CA LEU A 660 50.48 -23.37 12.74
C LEU A 660 49.21 -24.16 12.38
N ARG A 661 49.28 -25.48 12.18
CA ARG A 661 48.10 -26.35 11.97
C ARG A 661 47.16 -26.30 13.17
N GLU A 662 47.70 -26.35 14.38
CA GLU A 662 46.90 -26.21 15.61
C GLU A 662 46.22 -24.83 15.70
N GLN A 663 46.95 -23.75 15.41
CA GLN A 663 46.42 -22.38 15.44
C GLN A 663 45.38 -22.09 14.34
N ALA A 664 45.49 -22.78 13.19
CA ALA A 664 44.59 -22.61 12.06
C ALA A 664 43.30 -23.44 12.17
N ALA A 665 43.17 -24.30 13.18
CA ALA A 665 42.05 -25.23 13.30
C ALA A 665 40.68 -24.53 13.45
N PRO A 666 39.60 -25.03 12.82
CA PRO A 666 39.60 -26.09 11.79
C PRO A 666 40.22 -25.62 10.46
N LEU A 667 41.01 -26.48 9.82
CA LEU A 667 41.71 -26.16 8.57
C LEU A 667 40.90 -26.60 7.35
N GLU A 668 40.98 -25.85 6.25
CA GLU A 668 40.40 -26.24 4.97
C GLU A 668 41.10 -27.52 4.43
N PRO A 669 40.34 -28.54 3.96
CA PRO A 669 40.92 -29.84 3.56
C PRO A 669 42.00 -29.74 2.49
N ALA A 670 41.84 -28.80 1.55
CA ALA A 670 42.80 -28.58 0.47
C ALA A 670 44.11 -27.96 0.96
N ILE A 671 44.07 -27.10 1.98
CA ILE A 671 45.28 -26.56 2.61
C ILE A 671 45.98 -27.68 3.37
N ASP A 672 45.23 -28.47 4.15
CA ASP A 672 45.80 -29.58 4.92
C ASP A 672 46.49 -30.62 4.01
N GLU A 673 45.83 -31.00 2.91
CA GLU A 673 46.39 -31.90 1.90
C GLU A 673 47.70 -31.37 1.31
N ARG A 674 47.70 -30.09 0.89
CA ARG A 674 48.89 -29.45 0.32
C ARG A 674 50.04 -29.40 1.32
N VAL A 675 49.78 -28.92 2.53
CA VAL A 675 50.80 -28.78 3.59
C VAL A 675 51.38 -30.14 3.96
N ARG A 676 50.53 -31.15 4.18
CA ARG A 676 50.96 -32.52 4.48
C ARG A 676 51.78 -33.09 3.33
N GLY A 677 51.33 -32.95 2.08
CA GLY A 677 52.06 -33.41 0.90
C GLY A 677 53.42 -32.72 0.72
N ALA A 678 53.51 -31.41 1.00
CA ALA A 678 54.77 -30.66 0.92
C ALA A 678 55.73 -31.03 2.06
N LEU A 679 55.25 -31.04 3.31
CA LEU A 679 56.02 -31.40 4.50
C LEU A 679 56.62 -32.79 4.37
N LEU A 680 55.78 -33.78 4.08
CA LEU A 680 56.23 -35.17 4.03
C LEU A 680 57.19 -35.41 2.86
N ARG A 681 57.00 -34.73 1.71
CA ARG A 681 57.95 -34.82 0.58
C ARG A 681 59.29 -34.23 0.98
N ARG A 682 59.27 -33.06 1.64
CA ARG A 682 60.50 -32.41 2.11
C ARG A 682 61.26 -33.26 3.14
N LEU A 683 60.55 -33.92 4.08
CA LEU A 683 61.17 -34.85 5.04
C LEU A 683 61.83 -36.06 4.36
N LEU A 684 61.34 -36.50 3.20
CA LEU A 684 61.84 -37.69 2.49
C LEU A 684 62.86 -37.39 1.38
N SER A 685 62.92 -36.16 0.87
CA SER A 685 63.79 -35.81 -0.26
C SER A 685 64.60 -34.53 -0.07
N GLY A 686 64.49 -33.87 1.08
CA GLY A 686 65.25 -32.67 1.43
C GLY A 686 66.62 -32.97 2.05
N GLU A 687 67.33 -31.90 2.42
CA GLU A 687 68.58 -32.05 3.17
C GLU A 687 68.31 -32.72 4.54
N PRO A 688 69.10 -33.75 4.89
CA PRO A 688 69.02 -34.49 6.14
C PRO A 688 68.97 -33.64 7.42
N CYS A 689 67.86 -33.66 8.15
CA CYS A 689 67.81 -33.15 9.52
C CYS A 689 66.93 -34.05 10.39
N HIS A 690 67.55 -34.82 11.29
CA HIS A 690 66.85 -35.76 12.17
C HIS A 690 65.86 -35.05 13.11
N ASP A 691 66.18 -33.83 13.56
CA ASP A 691 65.35 -33.00 14.43
C ASP A 691 63.94 -32.72 13.86
N GLU A 692 63.80 -32.63 12.54
CA GLU A 692 62.52 -32.36 11.87
C GLU A 692 61.58 -33.57 11.92
N LEU A 693 62.13 -34.78 11.74
CA LEU A 693 61.34 -36.00 11.89
C LEU A 693 61.01 -36.25 13.36
N SER A 694 61.93 -35.96 14.27
CA SER A 694 61.67 -36.05 15.70
C SER A 694 60.55 -35.11 16.15
N ALA A 695 60.45 -33.89 15.60
CA ALA A 695 59.33 -33.00 15.85
C ALA A 695 57.98 -33.61 15.40
N LEU A 696 57.97 -34.33 14.27
CA LEU A 696 56.79 -35.05 13.81
C LEU A 696 56.42 -36.22 14.74
N VAL A 697 57.40 -37.04 15.16
CA VAL A 697 57.18 -38.17 16.06
C VAL A 697 56.63 -37.71 17.41
N ARG A 698 57.24 -36.69 18.01
CA ARG A 698 56.80 -36.12 19.30
C ARG A 698 55.42 -35.47 19.24
N SER A 699 54.95 -35.07 18.07
CA SER A 699 53.60 -34.51 17.90
C SER A 699 52.49 -35.53 18.16
N GLY A 700 52.77 -36.83 17.99
CA GLY A 700 51.77 -37.90 18.13
C GLY A 700 50.67 -37.89 17.07
N ASP A 701 50.80 -37.11 15.98
CA ASP A 701 49.81 -37.04 14.91
C ASP A 701 49.80 -38.37 14.10
N GLU A 702 48.87 -39.26 14.45
CA GLU A 702 48.76 -40.60 13.87
C GLU A 702 48.55 -40.55 12.33
N GLU A 703 47.84 -39.54 11.84
CA GLU A 703 47.53 -39.39 10.42
C GLU A 703 48.78 -38.98 9.64
N LEU A 704 49.53 -37.98 10.13
CA LEU A 704 50.79 -37.58 9.50
C LEU A 704 51.85 -38.70 9.55
N LEU A 705 51.98 -39.41 10.68
CA LEU A 705 52.95 -40.50 10.83
C LEU A 705 52.64 -41.67 9.88
N THR A 706 51.37 -42.04 9.78
CA THR A 706 50.92 -43.07 8.84
C THR A 706 51.13 -42.62 7.39
N ALA A 707 50.86 -41.35 7.07
CA ALA A 707 51.09 -40.78 5.74
C ALA A 707 52.59 -40.70 5.38
N TYR A 708 53.45 -40.35 6.34
CA TYR A 708 54.90 -40.38 6.18
C TYR A 708 55.38 -41.77 5.81
N ALA A 709 55.00 -42.79 6.58
CA ALA A 709 55.40 -44.17 6.35
C ALA A 709 54.89 -44.69 4.99
N ARG A 710 53.64 -44.35 4.63
CA ARG A 710 53.07 -44.67 3.31
C ARG A 710 53.87 -44.03 2.18
N MET A 711 54.24 -42.76 2.31
CA MET A 711 54.99 -42.07 1.26
C MET A 711 56.44 -42.54 1.16
N ALA A 712 57.09 -42.87 2.27
CA ALA A 712 58.41 -43.49 2.26
C ALA A 712 58.40 -44.82 1.46
N ARG A 713 57.33 -45.61 1.57
CA ARG A 713 57.13 -46.86 0.80
C ARG A 713 56.72 -46.65 -0.66
N SER A 714 56.27 -45.46 -1.05
CA SER A 714 55.75 -45.17 -2.40
C SER A 714 56.82 -45.12 -3.50
N GLY A 715 58.11 -45.20 -3.15
CA GLY A 715 59.25 -45.20 -4.08
C GLY A 715 60.04 -43.89 -4.11
N LEU A 716 59.52 -42.79 -3.53
CA LEU A 716 60.26 -41.52 -3.41
C LEU A 716 61.56 -41.67 -2.61
N ALA A 717 61.52 -42.39 -1.49
CA ALA A 717 62.73 -42.66 -0.70
C ALA A 717 63.74 -43.54 -1.47
N ASP A 718 63.27 -44.55 -2.23
CA ASP A 718 64.15 -45.41 -3.04
C ASP A 718 64.90 -44.60 -4.12
N LEU A 719 64.26 -43.58 -4.71
CA LEU A 719 64.89 -42.69 -5.69
C LEU A 719 66.03 -41.86 -5.10
N VAL A 720 65.89 -41.38 -3.86
CA VAL A 720 66.92 -40.60 -3.16
C VAL A 720 68.04 -41.51 -2.66
N LEU A 721 67.68 -42.66 -2.07
CA LEU A 721 68.62 -43.67 -1.59
C LEU A 721 69.53 -44.23 -2.71
N ARG A 722 69.07 -44.26 -3.96
CA ARG A 722 69.89 -44.62 -5.13
C ARG A 722 70.86 -43.53 -5.58
N ARG A 723 70.61 -42.27 -5.22
CA ARG A 723 71.40 -41.10 -5.65
C ARG A 723 72.41 -40.66 -4.58
N SER A 724 72.17 -41.00 -3.32
CA SER A 724 73.02 -40.62 -2.18
C SER A 724 73.10 -41.78 -1.18
N PRO A 725 74.25 -42.45 -1.05
CA PRO A 725 74.50 -43.46 -0.02
C PRO A 725 74.36 -42.89 1.40
N GLU A 726 74.90 -41.70 1.66
CA GLU A 726 74.82 -40.98 2.94
C GLU A 726 73.37 -40.86 3.47
N PHE A 727 72.40 -40.69 2.56
CA PHE A 727 70.98 -40.61 2.90
C PHE A 727 70.45 -41.87 3.60
N ALA A 728 71.03 -43.04 3.36
CA ALA A 728 70.68 -44.27 4.08
C ALA A 728 71.10 -44.21 5.56
N GLY A 729 72.25 -43.61 5.86
CA GLY A 729 72.70 -43.34 7.22
C GLY A 729 71.77 -42.35 7.92
N VAL A 730 71.35 -41.31 7.21
CA VAL A 730 70.37 -40.33 7.70
C VAL A 730 69.04 -40.97 8.05
N CYS A 731 68.45 -41.77 7.15
CA CYS A 731 67.21 -42.49 7.44
C CYS A 731 67.39 -43.43 8.63
N PHE A 732 68.54 -44.10 8.74
CA PHE A 732 68.85 -44.97 9.87
C PHE A 732 68.87 -44.20 11.20
N MET A 733 69.57 -43.06 11.28
CA MET A 733 69.58 -42.22 12.49
C MET A 733 68.19 -41.68 12.78
N ALA A 734 67.55 -41.03 11.81
CA ALA A 734 66.26 -40.37 12.01
C ALA A 734 65.16 -41.36 12.43
N TRP A 735 65.15 -42.58 11.88
CA TRP A 735 64.18 -43.61 12.29
C TRP A 735 64.51 -44.25 13.62
N ASN A 736 65.72 -44.09 14.16
CA ASN A 736 66.12 -44.67 15.44
C ASN A 736 66.32 -43.64 16.57
N ALA A 737 66.31 -42.34 16.27
CA ALA A 737 66.53 -41.25 17.23
C ALA A 737 65.50 -41.25 18.37
N ASP A 738 64.22 -41.38 18.04
CA ASP A 738 63.11 -41.33 19.01
C ASP A 738 62.53 -42.74 19.31
N ALA A 739 63.42 -43.72 19.51
CA ALA A 739 63.04 -45.08 19.83
C ALA A 739 62.32 -45.19 21.18
N GLY A 740 61.13 -45.80 21.24
CA GLY A 740 60.39 -45.98 22.49
C GLY A 740 59.50 -44.79 22.90
N GLU A 741 59.40 -43.74 22.09
CA GLU A 741 58.55 -42.57 22.36
C GLU A 741 57.05 -42.85 22.09
N SER A 742 56.72 -43.75 21.17
CA SER A 742 55.33 -44.12 20.84
C SER A 742 55.27 -45.53 20.24
N ASP A 743 54.30 -46.34 20.70
CA ASP A 743 54.05 -47.67 20.15
C ASP A 743 53.77 -47.62 18.64
N LEU A 744 53.03 -46.60 18.18
CA LEU A 744 52.75 -46.38 16.75
C LEU A 744 54.02 -46.10 15.96
N TRP A 745 54.91 -45.25 16.49
CA TRP A 745 56.17 -44.94 15.82
C TRP A 745 57.10 -46.16 15.79
N ASP A 746 57.17 -46.93 16.88
CA ASP A 746 57.96 -48.14 16.96
C ASP A 746 57.52 -49.20 15.95
N ASP A 747 56.21 -49.37 15.74
CA ASP A 747 55.70 -50.24 14.68
C ASP A 747 56.06 -49.72 13.27
N LEU A 748 55.81 -48.43 13.01
CA LEU A 748 56.08 -47.82 11.70
C LEU A 748 57.57 -47.81 11.34
N ARG A 749 58.46 -47.45 12.27
CA ARG A 749 59.92 -47.45 12.01
C ARG A 749 60.46 -48.86 11.78
N ASN A 750 59.97 -49.87 12.50
CA ASN A 750 60.36 -51.26 12.28
C ASN A 750 59.94 -51.72 10.87
N GLU A 751 58.73 -51.34 10.46
CA GLU A 751 58.25 -51.59 9.09
C GLU A 751 59.14 -50.88 8.05
N LEU A 752 59.46 -49.60 8.25
CA LEU A 752 60.30 -48.82 7.31
C LEU A 752 61.73 -49.35 7.20
N LEU A 753 62.36 -49.73 8.32
CA LEU A 753 63.69 -50.35 8.34
C LEU A 753 63.72 -51.65 7.51
N VAL A 754 62.66 -52.46 7.60
CA VAL A 754 62.56 -53.75 6.89
C VAL A 754 62.16 -53.59 5.44
N THR A 755 61.21 -52.70 5.13
CA THR A 755 60.57 -52.61 3.81
C THR A 755 61.21 -51.59 2.88
N VAL A 756 61.88 -50.55 3.42
CA VAL A 756 62.50 -49.47 2.63
C VAL A 756 64.02 -49.51 2.73
N LEU A 757 64.57 -49.38 3.94
CA LEU A 757 66.03 -49.19 4.10
C LEU A 757 66.83 -50.47 3.87
N ARG A 758 66.41 -51.61 4.43
CA ARG A 758 67.14 -52.89 4.26
C ARG A 758 67.23 -53.33 2.79
N PRO A 759 66.18 -53.24 1.95
CA PRO A 759 66.29 -53.50 0.53
C PRO A 759 67.24 -52.55 -0.20
N ALA A 760 67.30 -51.26 0.20
CA ALA A 760 68.23 -50.29 -0.39
C ALA A 760 69.69 -50.58 -0.02
N VAL A 761 69.97 -50.77 1.27
CA VAL A 761 71.32 -51.10 1.80
C VAL A 761 71.88 -52.40 1.20
N ARG A 762 71.03 -53.40 0.95
CA ARG A 762 71.45 -54.65 0.27
C ARG A 762 71.87 -54.49 -1.19
N ARG A 763 71.48 -53.38 -1.84
CA ARG A 763 71.86 -53.08 -3.23
C ARG A 763 73.12 -52.23 -3.32
N MET A 764 73.60 -51.67 -2.19
CA MET A 764 74.80 -50.86 -2.13
C MET A 764 76.07 -51.70 -2.30
N THR A 765 77.09 -51.09 -2.89
CA THR A 765 78.44 -51.61 -2.97
C THR A 765 79.15 -51.50 -1.62
N ARG A 766 80.31 -52.14 -1.48
CA ARG A 766 81.10 -52.08 -0.23
C ARG A 766 81.59 -50.65 0.06
N GLU A 767 81.97 -49.90 -0.97
CA GLU A 767 82.45 -48.52 -0.86
C GLU A 767 81.33 -47.60 -0.35
N GLU A 768 80.12 -47.74 -0.89
CA GLU A 768 78.93 -46.99 -0.44
C GLU A 768 78.51 -47.36 1.00
N LEU A 769 78.67 -48.63 1.42
CA LEU A 769 78.42 -49.05 2.80
C LEU A 769 79.45 -48.48 3.79
N ASP A 770 80.72 -48.42 3.38
CA ASP A 770 81.79 -47.83 4.18
C ASP A 770 81.58 -46.30 4.33
N GLU A 771 81.08 -45.62 3.29
CA GLU A 771 80.68 -44.20 3.30
C GLU A 771 79.52 -43.95 4.28
N VAL A 772 78.48 -44.78 4.25
CA VAL A 772 77.35 -44.71 5.22
C VAL A 772 77.85 -44.91 6.65
N GLN A 773 78.70 -45.91 6.88
CA GLN A 773 79.23 -46.19 8.21
C GLN A 773 80.11 -45.05 8.71
N TRP A 774 80.96 -44.49 7.85
CA TRP A 774 81.82 -43.37 8.18
C TRP A 774 80.99 -42.14 8.57
N PHE A 775 79.98 -41.79 7.77
CA PHE A 775 79.03 -40.72 8.07
C PHE A 775 78.34 -40.91 9.43
N LEU A 776 77.83 -42.11 9.72
CA LEU A 776 77.17 -42.39 11.00
C LEU A 776 78.14 -42.25 12.19
N SER A 777 79.37 -42.75 12.04
CA SER A 777 80.40 -42.65 13.08
C SER A 777 80.92 -41.23 13.29
N GLU A 778 80.87 -40.38 12.26
CA GLU A 778 81.23 -38.96 12.36
C GLU A 778 80.20 -38.18 13.21
N GLN A 779 78.93 -38.55 13.15
CA GLN A 779 77.87 -37.94 13.96
C GLN A 779 77.92 -38.44 15.42
N ASP A 780 77.96 -39.75 15.64
CA ASP A 780 78.22 -40.39 16.94
C ASP A 780 78.69 -41.83 16.69
N GLY A 781 79.81 -42.24 17.31
CA GLY A 781 80.35 -43.59 17.20
C GLY A 781 79.33 -44.70 17.52
N ALA A 782 78.35 -44.43 18.39
CA ALA A 782 77.28 -45.36 18.72
C ALA A 782 76.34 -45.67 17.53
N TRP A 783 76.09 -44.72 16.63
CA TRP A 783 75.24 -44.92 15.45
C TRP A 783 75.87 -45.90 14.46
N GLY A 784 77.18 -45.78 14.24
CA GLY A 784 77.94 -46.69 13.35
C GLY A 784 77.93 -48.13 13.86
N GLU A 785 78.13 -48.34 15.16
CA GLU A 785 78.05 -49.68 15.77
C GLU A 785 76.64 -50.28 15.69
N MET A 786 75.61 -49.47 15.95
CA MET A 786 74.21 -49.91 15.88
C MET A 786 73.79 -50.26 14.44
N PHE A 787 74.26 -49.50 13.45
CA PHE A 787 74.03 -49.80 12.03
C PHE A 787 74.70 -51.11 11.62
N LEU A 788 75.94 -51.34 12.07
CA LEU A 788 76.64 -52.60 11.82
C LEU A 788 75.93 -53.81 12.44
N ASP A 789 75.47 -53.71 13.70
CA ASP A 789 74.72 -54.79 14.35
C ASP A 789 73.39 -55.06 13.62
N TRP A 790 72.68 -54.01 13.22
CA TRP A 790 71.44 -54.11 12.46
C TRP A 790 71.64 -54.74 11.06
N ASN A 791 72.73 -54.40 10.37
CA ASN A 791 73.06 -54.91 9.03
C ASN A 791 73.61 -56.36 9.07
N ARG A 792 74.41 -56.71 10.09
CA ARG A 792 75.00 -58.05 10.24
C ARG A 792 73.99 -59.15 10.54
N ARG A 793 72.86 -58.81 11.17
CA ARG A 793 71.81 -59.79 11.51
C ARG A 793 70.95 -60.10 10.28
N PRO A 794 71.03 -61.30 9.68
CA PRO A 794 70.16 -61.68 8.57
C PRO A 794 68.75 -61.87 9.13
N GLY A 795 67.83 -60.97 8.81
CA GLY A 795 66.43 -61.11 9.21
C GLY A 795 65.77 -62.26 8.46
N VAL A 796 65.62 -63.41 9.14
CA VAL A 796 64.44 -64.31 9.27
C VAL A 796 64.83 -65.34 10.37
N LEU A 797 64.03 -65.46 11.46
CA LEU A 797 64.24 -66.30 12.68
C LEU A 797 64.87 -65.66 13.94
N GLY A 798 64.74 -64.34 14.14
CA GLY A 798 65.13 -63.67 15.41
C GLY A 798 64.00 -63.44 16.43
N ARG A 799 62.76 -63.85 16.14
CA ARG A 799 61.67 -63.78 17.13
C ARG A 799 61.81 -64.99 18.05
N LEU A 800 62.49 -64.82 19.19
CA LEU A 800 62.37 -65.60 20.44
C LEU A 800 63.43 -65.18 21.50
N GLY A 801 64.41 -64.32 21.17
CA GLY A 801 65.49 -63.96 22.11
C GLY A 801 65.24 -62.81 23.08
N SER A 802 64.16 -62.02 22.93
CA SER A 802 63.88 -60.87 23.82
C SER A 802 63.01 -61.20 25.03
N LEU A 803 62.42 -62.41 25.11
CA LEU A 803 61.63 -62.86 26.27
C LEU A 803 62.45 -63.53 27.38
N CYS A 804 63.77 -63.68 27.22
CA CYS A 804 64.64 -64.30 28.24
C CYS A 804 65.67 -63.35 28.88
N ARG A 805 65.57 -62.03 28.70
CA ARG A 805 66.46 -61.07 29.40
C ARG A 805 65.80 -60.13 30.41
N THR A 806 64.49 -60.27 30.66
CA THR A 806 63.77 -59.52 31.71
C THR A 806 63.14 -60.40 32.80
N ALA A 807 63.53 -61.69 32.87
CA ALA A 807 63.10 -62.62 33.92
C ALA A 807 64.31 -63.15 34.70
N GLY A 808 65.04 -62.26 35.39
CA GLY A 808 66.24 -62.67 36.13
C GLY A 808 66.93 -61.59 36.95
N ALA A 809 66.19 -60.70 37.64
CA ALA A 809 66.72 -59.92 38.77
C ALA A 809 65.59 -59.19 39.54
N ARG A 810 64.73 -59.95 40.22
CA ARG A 810 64.00 -59.46 41.41
C ARG A 810 64.11 -60.53 42.49
N ALA A 811 65.21 -60.49 43.23
CA ALA A 811 65.35 -61.19 44.50
C ALA A 811 65.17 -60.16 45.63
N ARG A 812 63.96 -60.20 46.20
CA ARG A 812 63.50 -59.97 47.58
C ARG A 812 64.02 -58.82 48.48
N PRO A 813 63.15 -58.38 49.42
CA PRO A 813 63.33 -57.17 50.21
C PRO A 813 64.09 -57.44 51.52
N ASP A 814 64.77 -56.40 52.00
CA ASP A 814 64.67 -55.84 53.36
C ASP A 814 65.05 -54.35 53.29
#